data_AF-A0A441UWI6-F1
#
_entry.id   AF-A0A441UWI6-F1
#
_cell.length_a   1.000
_cell.length_b   1.000
_cell.length_c   1.000
_cell.angle_alpha   90.00
_cell.angle_beta   90.00
_cell.angle_gamma   90.00
#
_symmetry.space_group_name_H-M   'P 1'
#
loop_
_entity.id
_entity.type
_entity.pdbx_description
1 polymer ?
#
loop_
_entity_poly.entity_id
_entity_poly.type
_entity_poly.pdbx_seq_one_letter_code
_entity_poly.pdbx_strand_id
1 'polypeptide(L)'
;MQGWFIVIIAIAYVTLLFVIASLGDRRSTTSGPDRARPFIYALSLAIYCTSWTFFGSVGLSSERGLEFLGIYIGPVLVFVFGFPLLRRIVRLAKTEKITSIADFLGARYGKSFAVAAIATLIATIGAVPYMALQLKAISGSVSLMVEHYTGSPPSFDPFVSDISLVVAMLLALFAVLFGTRHADATEHQDGLVLAVAVETVVKLAAFLAIGLMVTFLVFGGPGDMVDKLAENTQVQQAMGYRTSLATWLVLTCLSGFAIIMLPRQFYVTIVENRSEAELRTATWVFPLYLVAINLFVLPIALVGLALVGTRTSSDLYVLSLPLLSGHDVLAMAAFIGGLSAATAMVIVESVALSIMISNDLVIPLFVRRLLKTTTSENEDWSALILNVRRAAIFIMLFIAFLYYRESTDSARLSSIGLMSFAAIAQFAPALIGGLIWRGANGRGAALGMVAGIVVWSYTLLLPSLAASDTGIVVHGLFGFEALRPQALFGTVAEPLNHGVLWSLSVNTLFFVLGSLSRASVPLERIQAAIFVPREASPMPSLRRFRTTVTVNDLKDTIARYLGVERTERSFQSFEESSGASLHGNEQASMDVIRFSEQLLASAVGSSSARLILSLLLRRNDRESKDAFRLLDDATEALQHNRDLLQIALDQMEQGITVFDRDFRLICWNRQYRALFDLPDEMGQVGVSLDRILRHLAERGDIPADQRVTMLNRLTSFVSPWQMELKTSGRILELRSNPMPDGGIVATYADISGRVEQDLALKRANESLEQRVKDRTVELTRVNEELAQAQMLAEEANLGKTRFLAAAGHDILQPLNAARLYCSSLIEKAGKGPTGKAANNIESSLESVETILGAVLDISRLDAGAMKPDDTVFSLDELLRQIGNDFQPLAAERKLGLTIMPSSLSVMTDRNLLRRLIQNLVSNAIKYTRRGRVLVGVRRRGELAEIQVIDTGIGIAADKLNTVFHEFTRLDEGAREADGLGLGLSIVDRIARVLRLELQIFSNPGKGTRFSVILPVAAAQEPRRVVTAKAPVRTAASLAGLRVLCIDNDARILDGMRLLLEGWGCSVDTLAGSGDLERSGKRRPDIVLADYHLDGETGLDAIAKLRAIHGQDMPAVLVTADRSSEVRASAGRLDVPVINKPLKPAVLRSMMARVRPLASAAE
;
A
#
# COMPACT_ATOMS: atom_id res chain seq x y z
N MET A 1 11.35 -47.00 -24.43
CA MET A 1 11.02 -46.69 -23.02
C MET A 1 9.61 -47.16 -22.72
N GLN A 2 9.21 -47.52 -21.50
CA GLN A 2 7.80 -47.86 -21.21
C GLN A 2 6.97 -46.58 -21.03
N GLY A 3 5.72 -46.51 -21.50
CA GLY A 3 4.89 -45.29 -21.47
C GLY A 3 4.71 -44.65 -20.08
N TRP A 4 4.67 -45.46 -19.02
CA TRP A 4 4.59 -45.00 -17.62
C TRP A 4 5.82 -44.19 -17.18
N PHE A 5 6.99 -44.42 -17.80
CA PHE A 5 8.23 -43.72 -17.49
C PHE A 5 8.16 -42.22 -17.84
N ILE A 6 7.44 -41.86 -18.91
CA ILE A 6 7.26 -40.46 -19.34
C ILE A 6 6.43 -39.70 -18.30
N VAL A 7 5.36 -40.32 -17.79
CA VAL A 7 4.50 -39.73 -16.76
C VAL A 7 5.27 -39.52 -15.46
N ILE A 8 6.10 -40.49 -15.05
CA ILE A 8 6.95 -40.36 -13.86
C ILE A 8 7.94 -39.19 -14.01
N ILE A 9 8.59 -39.05 -15.16
CA ILE A 9 9.50 -37.93 -15.43
C ILE A 9 8.77 -36.59 -15.37
N ALA A 10 7.57 -36.51 -15.97
CA ALA A 10 6.77 -35.29 -15.94
C ALA A 10 6.42 -34.87 -14.49
N ILE A 11 5.95 -35.82 -13.67
CA ILE A 11 5.64 -35.58 -12.25
C ILE A 11 6.89 -35.19 -11.46
N ALA A 12 8.01 -35.90 -11.67
CA ALA A 12 9.29 -35.61 -11.02
C ALA A 12 9.80 -34.20 -11.36
N TYR A 13 9.67 -33.79 -12.62
CA TYR A 13 10.05 -32.45 -13.07
C TYR A 13 9.21 -31.35 -12.40
N VAL A 14 7.88 -31.46 -12.40
CA VAL A 14 7.01 -30.46 -11.75
C VAL A 14 7.26 -30.43 -10.23
N THR A 15 7.51 -31.59 -9.61
CA THR A 15 7.87 -31.68 -8.18
C THR A 15 9.21 -31.00 -7.89
N LEU A 16 10.21 -31.15 -8.77
CA LEU A 16 11.50 -30.48 -8.66
C LEU A 16 11.34 -28.96 -8.68
N LEU A 17 10.50 -28.41 -9.56
CA LEU A 17 10.21 -26.97 -9.62
C LEU A 17 9.58 -26.47 -8.32
N PHE A 18 8.69 -27.26 -7.71
CA PHE A 18 8.11 -26.95 -6.41
C PHE A 18 9.17 -26.91 -5.30
N VAL A 19 10.10 -27.87 -5.30
CA VAL A 19 11.23 -27.87 -4.35
C VAL A 19 12.08 -26.60 -4.54
N ILE A 20 12.39 -26.23 -5.78
CA ILE A 20 13.15 -25.01 -6.10
C ILE A 20 12.44 -23.76 -5.58
N ALA A 21 11.14 -23.64 -5.80
CA ALA A 21 10.38 -22.51 -5.27
C ALA A 21 10.37 -22.46 -3.75
N SER A 22 10.13 -23.60 -3.09
CA SER A 22 10.16 -23.67 -1.63
C SER A 22 11.53 -23.33 -1.04
N LEU A 23 12.61 -23.68 -1.73
CA LEU A 23 13.97 -23.28 -1.36
C LEU A 23 14.19 -21.78 -1.60
N GLY A 24 13.65 -21.22 -2.69
CA GLY A 24 13.67 -19.79 -2.98
C GLY A 24 13.01 -18.94 -1.87
N ASP A 25 11.81 -19.32 -1.46
CA ASP A 25 11.08 -18.65 -0.36
C ASP A 25 11.86 -18.70 0.97
N ARG A 26 12.46 -19.84 1.30
CA ARG A 26 13.28 -20.00 2.51
C ARG A 26 14.58 -19.19 2.46
N ARG A 27 15.16 -19.01 1.28
CA ARG A 27 16.43 -18.30 1.10
C ARG A 27 16.26 -16.79 1.11
N SER A 28 15.12 -16.27 0.63
CA SER A 28 14.85 -14.82 0.64
C SER A 28 14.58 -14.26 2.04
N THR A 29 14.08 -15.09 2.96
CA THR A 29 13.90 -14.72 4.38
C THR A 29 15.21 -14.69 5.17
N THR A 30 16.28 -15.34 4.66
CA THR A 30 17.56 -15.51 5.36
C THR A 30 18.75 -14.82 4.69
N SER A 31 18.65 -14.42 3.42
CA SER A 31 19.77 -13.86 2.64
C SER A 31 19.51 -12.39 2.24
N GLY A 32 20.54 -11.55 2.36
CA GLY A 32 20.50 -10.11 2.00
C GLY A 32 20.32 -9.83 0.50
N PRO A 33 20.51 -8.57 0.03
CA PRO A 33 20.25 -8.19 -1.36
C PRO A 33 21.12 -8.99 -2.34
N ASP A 34 20.49 -9.97 -2.98
CA ASP A 34 21.13 -10.88 -3.91
C ASP A 34 21.46 -10.18 -5.24
N ARG A 35 22.75 -10.09 -5.58
CA ARG A 35 23.23 -9.52 -6.85
C ARG A 35 22.70 -10.29 -8.06
N ALA A 36 22.28 -11.55 -7.90
CA ALA A 36 21.71 -12.34 -8.98
C ALA A 36 20.23 -12.01 -9.25
N ARG A 37 19.53 -11.38 -8.30
CA ARG A 37 18.08 -11.13 -8.39
C ARG A 37 17.65 -10.35 -9.65
N PRO A 38 18.34 -9.29 -10.11
CA PRO A 38 17.98 -8.60 -11.35
C PRO A 38 17.98 -9.52 -12.59
N PHE A 39 18.90 -10.50 -12.64
CA PHE A 39 18.94 -11.48 -13.72
C PHE A 39 17.83 -12.54 -13.58
N ILE A 40 17.59 -13.02 -12.36
CA ILE A 40 16.49 -13.97 -12.08
C ILE A 40 15.14 -13.33 -12.47
N TYR A 41 14.90 -12.09 -12.05
CA TYR A 41 13.72 -11.32 -12.45
C TYR A 41 13.63 -11.18 -13.97
N ALA A 42 14.72 -10.78 -14.65
CA ALA A 42 14.70 -10.62 -16.10
C ALA A 42 14.42 -11.94 -16.85
N LEU A 43 14.93 -13.06 -16.35
CA LEU A 43 14.62 -14.40 -16.89
C LEU A 43 13.20 -14.86 -16.56
N SER A 44 12.63 -14.41 -15.44
CA SER A 44 11.24 -14.74 -15.09
C SER A 44 10.22 -14.11 -16.06
N LEU A 45 10.55 -12.97 -16.68
CA LEU A 45 9.72 -12.32 -17.71
C LEU A 45 9.56 -13.20 -18.97
N ALA A 46 10.50 -14.12 -19.20
CA ALA A 46 10.41 -15.10 -20.28
C ALA A 46 9.33 -16.16 -20.07
N ILE A 47 8.53 -16.08 -19.01
CA ILE A 47 7.20 -16.72 -18.96
C ILE A 47 6.28 -16.27 -20.12
N TYR A 48 6.64 -15.18 -20.82
CA TYR A 48 6.04 -14.84 -22.12
C TYR A 48 6.21 -15.94 -23.18
N CYS A 49 7.34 -16.67 -23.15
CA CYS A 49 7.62 -17.79 -24.04
C CYS A 49 6.99 -19.08 -23.49
N THR A 50 5.76 -19.33 -23.91
CA THR A 50 4.92 -20.45 -23.46
C THR A 50 5.05 -21.64 -24.41
N SER A 51 4.21 -22.67 -24.24
CA SER A 51 4.13 -23.75 -25.22
C SER A 51 3.74 -23.27 -26.63
N TRP A 52 3.22 -22.04 -26.76
CA TRP A 52 3.10 -21.37 -28.05
C TRP A 52 4.45 -21.11 -28.72
N THR A 53 5.44 -20.63 -27.99
CA THR A 53 6.79 -20.40 -28.54
C THR A 53 7.43 -21.73 -28.88
N PHE A 54 7.27 -22.70 -27.98
CA PHE A 54 7.92 -23.99 -28.10
C PHE A 54 7.32 -24.85 -29.23
N PHE A 55 6.01 -24.88 -29.40
CA PHE A 55 5.32 -25.70 -30.42
C PHE A 55 4.67 -24.84 -31.51
N GLY A 56 3.80 -23.91 -31.11
CA GLY A 56 2.97 -23.14 -32.05
C GLY A 56 3.75 -22.21 -33.01
N SER A 57 4.92 -21.70 -32.63
CA SER A 57 5.73 -20.83 -33.50
C SER A 57 6.42 -21.63 -34.61
N VAL A 58 6.78 -22.88 -34.33
CA VAL A 58 7.31 -23.82 -35.32
C VAL A 58 6.21 -24.23 -36.29
N GLY A 59 5.01 -24.56 -35.78
CA GLY A 59 3.85 -24.83 -36.62
C GLY A 59 3.47 -23.64 -37.51
N LEU A 60 3.39 -22.43 -36.95
CA LEU A 60 3.10 -21.20 -37.72
C LEU A 60 4.18 -20.92 -38.77
N SER A 61 5.46 -21.09 -38.42
CA SER A 61 6.57 -20.86 -39.35
C SER A 61 6.60 -21.85 -40.50
N SER A 62 6.14 -23.09 -40.27
CA SER A 62 6.02 -24.10 -41.32
C SER A 62 4.98 -23.77 -42.39
N GLU A 63 4.02 -22.88 -42.10
CA GLU A 63 2.99 -22.48 -43.06
C GLU A 63 3.19 -21.06 -43.58
N ARG A 64 3.59 -20.14 -42.70
CA ARG A 64 3.63 -18.69 -42.94
C ARG A 64 5.03 -18.07 -42.78
N GLY A 65 6.07 -18.89 -42.86
CA GLY A 65 7.46 -18.47 -42.90
C GLY A 65 7.87 -17.60 -41.71
N LEU A 66 8.05 -16.29 -41.93
CA LEU A 66 8.56 -15.32 -40.95
C LEU A 66 7.48 -14.63 -40.11
N GLU A 67 6.19 -14.92 -40.34
CA GLU A 67 5.07 -14.24 -39.66
C GLU A 67 5.14 -14.33 -38.12
N PHE A 68 5.67 -15.44 -37.59
CA PHE A 68 5.79 -15.68 -36.15
C PHE A 68 6.62 -14.61 -35.43
N LEU A 69 7.58 -13.96 -36.11
CA LEU A 69 8.45 -12.94 -35.52
C LEU A 69 7.65 -11.72 -35.03
N GLY A 70 6.49 -11.42 -35.63
CA GLY A 70 5.62 -10.32 -35.20
C GLY A 70 5.19 -10.44 -33.73
N ILE A 71 5.13 -11.66 -33.19
CA ILE A 71 4.78 -11.93 -31.80
C ILE A 71 5.92 -11.57 -30.83
N TYR A 72 7.17 -11.55 -31.30
CA TYR A 72 8.35 -11.29 -30.47
C TYR A 72 8.90 -9.88 -30.63
N ILE A 73 8.70 -9.26 -31.81
CA ILE A 73 9.12 -7.88 -32.07
C ILE A 73 8.40 -6.90 -31.14
N GLY A 74 7.10 -7.07 -30.92
CA GLY A 74 6.33 -6.18 -30.03
C GLY A 74 6.91 -6.07 -28.61
N PRO A 75 7.13 -7.19 -27.90
CA PRO A 75 7.79 -7.20 -26.60
C PRO A 75 9.20 -6.58 -26.61
N VAL A 76 10.01 -6.84 -27.64
CA VAL A 76 11.33 -6.23 -27.78
C VAL A 76 11.21 -4.70 -27.87
N LEU A 77 10.29 -4.18 -28.69
CA LEU A 77 10.06 -2.74 -28.81
C LEU A 77 9.62 -2.11 -27.49
N VAL A 78 8.73 -2.79 -26.74
CA VAL A 78 8.26 -2.30 -25.44
C VAL A 78 9.40 -2.21 -24.42
N PHE A 79 10.29 -3.19 -24.34
CA PHE A 79 11.39 -3.16 -23.38
C PHE A 79 12.54 -2.24 -23.79
N VAL A 80 12.86 -2.16 -25.08
CA VAL A 80 13.95 -1.32 -25.59
C VAL A 80 13.56 0.16 -25.64
N PHE A 81 12.38 0.48 -26.19
CA PHE A 81 11.93 1.86 -26.40
C PHE A 81 10.87 2.33 -25.39
N GLY A 82 10.08 1.41 -24.85
CA GLY A 82 9.00 1.69 -23.88
C GLY A 82 9.45 1.79 -22.42
N PHE A 83 10.76 1.78 -22.12
CA PHE A 83 11.27 1.87 -20.75
C PHE A 83 10.68 3.04 -19.92
N PRO A 84 10.53 4.28 -20.45
CA PRO A 84 9.91 5.37 -19.70
C PRO A 84 8.46 5.07 -19.28
N LEU A 85 7.70 4.41 -20.17
CA LEU A 85 6.32 4.00 -19.91
C LEU A 85 6.27 2.91 -18.84
N LEU A 86 7.09 1.86 -18.98
CA LEU A 86 7.18 0.78 -17.99
C LEU A 86 7.57 1.30 -16.61
N ARG A 87 8.61 2.15 -16.54
CA ARG A 87 9.05 2.78 -15.28
C ARG A 87 7.93 3.60 -14.64
N ARG A 88 7.13 4.30 -15.45
CA ARG A 88 5.98 5.08 -14.96
C ARG A 88 4.87 4.18 -14.42
N ILE A 89 4.51 3.12 -15.13
CA ILE A 89 3.50 2.15 -14.69
C ILE A 89 3.94 1.49 -13.37
N VAL A 90 5.19 1.02 -13.27
CA VAL A 90 5.73 0.42 -12.04
C VAL A 90 5.68 1.40 -10.88
N ARG A 91 6.12 2.65 -11.07
CA ARG A 91 6.07 3.67 -10.01
C ARG A 91 4.65 3.93 -9.53
N LEU A 92 3.69 4.07 -10.45
CA LEU A 92 2.28 4.27 -10.12
C LEU A 92 1.72 3.07 -9.36
N ALA A 93 2.01 1.85 -9.82
CA ALA A 93 1.58 0.62 -9.17
C ALA A 93 2.10 0.50 -7.73
N LYS A 94 3.37 0.85 -7.49
CA LYS A 94 3.93 0.84 -6.13
C LYS A 94 3.35 1.93 -5.24
N THR A 95 3.12 3.13 -5.78
CA THR A 95 2.56 4.27 -5.02
C THR A 95 1.12 3.99 -4.59
N GLU A 96 0.31 3.42 -5.48
CA GLU A 96 -1.12 3.13 -5.22
C GLU A 96 -1.36 1.71 -4.65
N LYS A 97 -0.30 0.95 -4.35
CA LYS A 97 -0.37 -0.45 -3.86
C LYS A 97 -1.27 -1.32 -4.75
N ILE A 98 -1.02 -1.28 -6.06
CA ILE A 98 -1.80 -2.00 -7.06
C ILE A 98 -1.33 -3.46 -7.12
N THR A 99 -2.30 -4.38 -7.10
CA THR A 99 -2.06 -5.84 -7.10
C THR A 99 -2.37 -6.54 -8.42
N SER A 100 -3.09 -5.88 -9.33
CA SER A 100 -3.51 -6.45 -10.62
C SER A 100 -3.72 -5.37 -11.69
N ILE A 101 -3.84 -5.77 -12.96
CA ILE A 101 -4.20 -4.85 -14.06
C ILE A 101 -5.63 -4.29 -13.90
N ALA A 102 -6.55 -5.08 -13.36
CA ALA A 102 -7.93 -4.63 -13.08
C ALA A 102 -7.95 -3.56 -11.98
N ASP A 103 -7.16 -3.77 -10.91
CA ASP A 103 -6.97 -2.78 -9.86
C ASP A 103 -6.26 -1.53 -10.39
N PHE A 104 -5.30 -1.66 -11.31
CA PHE A 104 -4.66 -0.52 -11.97
C PHE A 104 -5.67 0.37 -12.73
N LEU A 105 -6.52 -0.25 -13.56
CA LEU A 105 -7.57 0.45 -14.29
C LEU A 105 -8.61 1.03 -13.31
N GLY A 106 -9.05 0.24 -12.33
CA GLY A 106 -9.98 0.67 -11.28
C GLY A 106 -9.48 1.91 -10.55
N ALA A 107 -8.22 1.89 -10.08
CA ALA A 107 -7.56 2.99 -9.39
C ALA A 107 -7.54 4.26 -10.25
N ARG A 108 -7.08 4.16 -11.50
CA ARG A 108 -7.03 5.31 -12.43
C ARG A 108 -8.38 5.98 -12.64
N TYR A 109 -9.46 5.20 -12.70
CA TYR A 109 -10.81 5.69 -12.96
C TYR A 109 -11.63 5.89 -11.68
N GLY A 110 -11.00 6.48 -10.66
CA GLY A 110 -11.68 6.88 -9.42
C GLY A 110 -12.02 5.72 -8.49
N LYS A 111 -11.16 4.69 -8.45
CA LYS A 111 -11.36 3.44 -7.67
C LYS A 111 -12.70 2.77 -8.02
N SER A 112 -13.05 2.78 -9.30
CA SER A 112 -14.33 2.29 -9.79
C SER A 112 -14.37 0.76 -9.80
N PHE A 113 -15.16 0.18 -8.89
CA PHE A 113 -15.45 -1.26 -8.87
C PHE A 113 -15.96 -1.77 -10.23
N ALA A 114 -16.82 -1.02 -10.92
CA ALA A 114 -17.37 -1.45 -12.20
C ALA A 114 -16.26 -1.63 -13.26
N VAL A 115 -15.27 -0.73 -13.29
CA VAL A 115 -14.15 -0.81 -14.23
C VAL A 115 -13.26 -2.01 -13.91
N ALA A 116 -12.92 -2.21 -12.63
CA ALA A 116 -12.10 -3.36 -12.20
C ALA A 116 -12.82 -4.71 -12.43
N ALA A 117 -14.12 -4.80 -12.15
CA ALA A 117 -14.92 -6.00 -12.38
C ALA A 117 -15.03 -6.34 -13.88
N ILE A 118 -15.27 -5.33 -14.75
CA ILE A 118 -15.29 -5.52 -16.20
C ILE A 118 -13.92 -6.00 -16.70
N ALA A 119 -12.84 -5.37 -16.24
CA ALA A 119 -11.49 -5.77 -16.61
C ALA A 119 -11.19 -7.22 -16.17
N THR A 120 -11.62 -7.61 -14.97
CA THR A 120 -11.46 -8.98 -14.45
C THR A 120 -12.24 -10.00 -15.27
N LEU A 121 -13.48 -9.67 -15.66
CA LEU A 121 -14.29 -10.54 -16.51
C LEU A 121 -13.65 -10.74 -17.89
N ILE A 122 -13.19 -9.64 -18.52
CA ILE A 122 -12.48 -9.69 -19.81
C ILE A 122 -11.20 -10.53 -19.69
N ALA A 123 -10.41 -10.32 -18.64
CA ALA A 123 -9.18 -11.08 -18.42
C ALA A 123 -9.47 -12.58 -18.26
N THR A 124 -10.51 -12.93 -17.50
CA THR A 124 -10.92 -14.32 -17.28
C THR A 124 -11.38 -14.98 -18.58
N ILE A 125 -12.28 -14.34 -19.33
CA ILE A 125 -12.77 -14.84 -20.63
C ILE A 125 -11.63 -14.94 -21.64
N GLY A 126 -10.76 -13.93 -21.70
CA GLY A 126 -9.63 -13.88 -22.62
C GLY A 126 -8.56 -14.93 -22.31
N ALA A 127 -8.38 -15.33 -21.05
CA ALA A 127 -7.38 -16.33 -20.65
C ALA A 127 -7.80 -17.79 -20.96
N VAL A 128 -9.11 -18.09 -21.00
CA VAL A 128 -9.63 -19.45 -21.21
C VAL A 128 -9.10 -20.12 -22.47
N PRO A 129 -9.19 -19.51 -23.69
CA PRO A 129 -8.66 -20.15 -24.90
C PRO A 129 -7.15 -20.39 -24.81
N TYR A 130 -6.41 -19.47 -24.17
CA TYR A 130 -4.97 -19.61 -24.02
C TYR A 130 -4.57 -20.73 -23.05
N MET A 131 -5.32 -20.92 -21.95
CA MET A 131 -5.13 -22.06 -21.04
C MET A 131 -5.47 -23.38 -21.73
N ALA A 132 -6.56 -23.43 -22.50
CA ALA A 132 -6.97 -24.60 -23.27
C ALA A 132 -5.88 -25.03 -24.28
N LEU A 133 -5.27 -24.05 -24.94
CA LEU A 133 -4.10 -24.24 -25.79
C LEU A 133 -2.93 -24.92 -25.05
N GLN A 134 -2.65 -24.54 -23.80
CA GLN A 134 -1.58 -25.19 -23.03
C GLN A 134 -1.93 -26.65 -22.72
N LEU A 135 -3.19 -26.94 -22.40
CA LEU A 135 -3.66 -28.32 -22.18
C LEU A 135 -3.50 -29.16 -23.46
N LYS A 136 -3.89 -28.62 -24.63
CA LYS A 136 -3.70 -29.26 -25.94
C LYS A 136 -2.22 -29.57 -26.22
N ALA A 137 -1.32 -28.64 -25.94
CA ALA A 137 0.11 -28.82 -26.13
C ALA A 137 0.69 -29.94 -25.24
N ILE A 138 0.35 -29.95 -23.94
CA ILE A 138 0.81 -31.01 -23.01
C ILE A 138 0.24 -32.36 -23.44
N SER A 139 -1.08 -32.45 -23.62
CA SER A 139 -1.76 -33.70 -23.99
C SER A 139 -1.25 -34.26 -25.32
N GLY A 140 -1.07 -33.41 -26.33
CA GLY A 140 -0.50 -33.80 -27.62
C GLY A 140 0.95 -34.31 -27.51
N SER A 141 1.79 -33.64 -26.71
CA SER A 141 3.18 -34.08 -26.48
C SER A 141 3.28 -35.42 -25.75
N VAL A 142 2.41 -35.67 -24.75
CA VAL A 142 2.35 -36.94 -24.01
C VAL A 142 1.87 -38.05 -24.93
N SER A 143 0.78 -37.83 -25.68
CA SER A 143 0.22 -38.81 -26.60
C SER A 143 1.23 -39.24 -27.65
N LEU A 144 1.96 -38.29 -28.25
CA LEU A 144 2.97 -38.59 -29.26
C LEU A 144 4.13 -39.42 -28.70
N MET A 145 4.62 -39.09 -27.49
CA MET A 145 5.68 -39.89 -26.87
C MET A 145 5.22 -41.29 -26.49
N VAL A 146 4.00 -41.43 -25.95
CA VAL A 146 3.45 -42.74 -25.58
C VAL A 146 3.29 -43.60 -26.84
N GLU A 147 2.63 -43.07 -27.88
CA GLU A 147 2.41 -43.77 -29.15
C GLU A 147 3.72 -44.28 -29.77
N HIS A 148 4.76 -43.45 -29.80
CA HIS A 148 6.07 -43.82 -30.35
C HIS A 148 6.70 -45.03 -29.63
N TYR A 149 6.56 -45.13 -28.31
CA TYR A 149 7.23 -46.17 -27.53
C TYR A 149 6.35 -47.41 -27.23
N THR A 150 5.03 -47.26 -27.17
CA THR A 150 4.11 -48.38 -26.89
C THR A 150 3.44 -48.94 -28.14
N GLY A 151 3.53 -48.25 -29.28
CA GLY A 151 2.97 -48.71 -30.57
C GLY A 151 1.43 -48.68 -30.65
N SER A 152 0.76 -48.19 -29.60
CA SER A 152 -0.68 -48.04 -29.50
C SER A 152 -0.99 -46.74 -28.76
N PRO A 153 -2.07 -46.02 -29.11
CA PRO A 153 -2.55 -44.88 -28.34
C PRO A 153 -2.92 -45.33 -26.91
N PRO A 154 -2.77 -44.45 -25.91
CA PRO A 154 -3.04 -44.78 -24.52
C PRO A 154 -4.50 -45.23 -24.30
N SER A 155 -4.72 -46.48 -23.90
CA SER A 155 -6.03 -47.00 -23.50
C SER A 155 -6.26 -46.78 -22.00
N PHE A 156 -6.97 -45.72 -21.64
CA PHE A 156 -7.47 -45.51 -20.26
C PHE A 156 -8.94 -45.96 -20.14
N ASP A 157 -9.32 -46.46 -18.96
CA ASP A 157 -10.68 -46.91 -18.62
C ASP A 157 -11.74 -45.79 -18.84
N PRO A 158 -13.02 -46.09 -19.12
CA PRO A 158 -14.05 -45.11 -19.48
C PRO A 158 -14.34 -44.01 -18.43
N PHE A 159 -13.93 -44.19 -17.18
CA PHE A 159 -14.05 -43.16 -16.13
C PHE A 159 -12.85 -42.18 -16.08
N VAL A 160 -11.74 -42.48 -16.76
CA VAL A 160 -10.47 -41.71 -16.76
C VAL A 160 -10.05 -41.35 -18.21
N SER A 161 -11.01 -41.27 -19.14
CA SER A 161 -10.76 -41.39 -20.59
C SER A 161 -10.09 -40.18 -21.28
N ASP A 162 -9.65 -39.14 -20.56
CA ASP A 162 -9.01 -37.98 -21.18
C ASP A 162 -7.78 -37.52 -20.37
N ILE A 163 -6.58 -37.77 -20.92
CA ILE A 163 -5.29 -37.33 -20.37
C ILE A 163 -5.33 -35.83 -20.06
N SER A 164 -6.05 -35.05 -20.85
CA SER A 164 -6.15 -33.60 -20.73
C SER A 164 -6.87 -33.18 -19.45
N LEU A 165 -7.85 -33.97 -18.97
CA LEU A 165 -8.52 -33.74 -17.68
C LEU A 165 -7.58 -34.01 -16.50
N VAL A 166 -6.81 -35.12 -16.57
CA VAL A 166 -5.81 -35.45 -15.55
C VAL A 166 -4.74 -34.37 -15.46
N VAL A 167 -4.25 -33.91 -16.61
CA VAL A 167 -3.30 -32.79 -16.70
C VAL A 167 -3.90 -31.51 -16.11
N ALA A 168 -5.15 -31.16 -16.44
CA ALA A 168 -5.83 -29.99 -15.90
C ALA A 168 -5.96 -30.04 -14.36
N MET A 169 -6.35 -31.19 -13.81
CA MET A 169 -6.47 -31.40 -12.36
C MET A 169 -5.11 -31.32 -11.66
N LEU A 170 -4.07 -31.92 -12.24
CA LEU A 170 -2.71 -31.88 -11.71
C LEU A 170 -2.17 -30.44 -11.71
N LEU A 171 -2.34 -29.71 -12.81
CA LEU A 171 -1.97 -28.29 -12.89
C LEU A 171 -2.75 -27.43 -11.90
N ALA A 172 -4.04 -27.70 -11.69
CA ALA A 172 -4.86 -27.00 -10.70
C ALA A 172 -4.34 -27.22 -9.28
N LEU A 173 -4.02 -28.47 -8.93
CA LEU A 173 -3.44 -28.82 -7.64
C LEU A 173 -2.10 -28.09 -7.42
N PHE A 174 -1.21 -28.12 -8.41
CA PHE A 174 0.05 -27.39 -8.33
C PHE A 174 -0.18 -25.88 -8.20
N ALA A 175 -1.04 -25.27 -9.03
CA ALA A 175 -1.35 -23.85 -8.94
C ALA A 175 -1.90 -23.43 -7.56
N VAL A 176 -2.73 -24.27 -6.94
CA VAL A 176 -3.22 -24.07 -5.57
C VAL A 176 -2.08 -24.12 -4.54
N LEU A 177 -1.18 -25.10 -4.67
CA LEU A 177 -0.01 -25.25 -3.78
C LEU A 177 0.95 -24.07 -3.85
N PHE A 178 1.10 -23.44 -5.02
CA PHE A 178 1.94 -22.25 -5.22
C PHE A 178 1.24 -20.94 -4.81
N GLY A 179 0.00 -20.70 -5.27
CA GLY A 179 -0.62 -19.38 -5.20
C GLY A 179 -1.54 -19.08 -4.03
N THR A 180 -1.90 -20.08 -3.21
CA THR A 180 -2.91 -19.91 -2.14
C THR A 180 -2.38 -20.24 -0.74
N ARG A 181 -1.07 -20.01 -0.53
CA ARG A 181 -0.40 -20.17 0.77
C ARG A 181 -0.61 -19.00 1.72
N HIS A 182 -0.69 -17.77 1.19
CA HIS A 182 -0.89 -16.55 1.98
C HIS A 182 -2.14 -15.81 1.50
N ALA A 183 -2.91 -15.26 2.44
CA ALA A 183 -4.13 -14.51 2.14
C ALA A 183 -3.81 -13.10 1.60
N ASP A 184 -2.68 -12.52 2.00
CA ASP A 184 -2.24 -11.20 1.54
C ASP A 184 -1.77 -11.29 0.07
N ALA A 185 -2.39 -10.50 -0.80
CA ALA A 185 -2.05 -10.42 -2.22
C ALA A 185 -0.88 -9.48 -2.50
N THR A 186 -0.41 -8.73 -1.50
CA THR A 186 0.73 -7.80 -1.62
C THR A 186 2.07 -8.42 -1.25
N GLU A 187 2.06 -9.64 -0.70
CA GLU A 187 3.27 -10.37 -0.32
C GLU A 187 3.95 -10.96 -1.57
N HIS A 188 5.22 -10.61 -1.75
CA HIS A 188 6.03 -11.02 -2.91
C HIS A 188 6.38 -12.51 -2.89
N GLN A 189 6.20 -13.20 -4.01
CA GLN A 189 6.47 -14.64 -4.12
C GLN A 189 7.85 -14.92 -4.74
N ASP A 190 8.92 -14.78 -3.94
CA ASP A 190 10.30 -14.97 -4.40
C ASP A 190 10.56 -16.38 -4.96
N GLY A 191 9.97 -17.41 -4.36
CA GLY A 191 10.06 -18.79 -4.81
C GLY A 191 9.43 -19.01 -6.18
N LEU A 192 8.30 -18.35 -6.47
CA LEU A 192 7.64 -18.44 -7.78
C LEU A 192 8.52 -17.82 -8.87
N VAL A 193 9.07 -16.62 -8.63
CA VAL A 193 9.94 -15.92 -9.59
C VAL A 193 11.20 -16.75 -9.89
N LEU A 194 11.81 -17.37 -8.87
CA LEU A 194 12.96 -18.25 -9.05
C LEU A 194 12.63 -19.50 -9.87
N ALA A 195 11.53 -20.19 -9.57
CA ALA A 195 11.13 -21.38 -10.31
C ALA A 195 10.90 -21.07 -11.79
N VAL A 196 10.17 -20.00 -12.10
CA VAL A 196 9.93 -19.54 -13.48
C VAL A 196 11.25 -19.21 -14.20
N ALA A 197 12.20 -18.57 -13.53
CA ALA A 197 13.51 -18.28 -14.12
C ALA A 197 14.31 -19.56 -14.46
N VAL A 198 14.26 -20.59 -13.60
CA VAL A 198 14.90 -21.89 -13.88
C VAL A 198 14.22 -22.58 -15.06
N GLU A 199 12.89 -22.58 -15.10
CA GLU A 199 12.12 -23.14 -16.21
C GLU A 199 12.47 -22.49 -17.55
N THR A 200 12.60 -21.17 -17.57
CA THR A 200 13.05 -20.41 -18.75
C THR A 200 14.40 -20.92 -19.28
N VAL A 201 15.36 -21.21 -18.39
CA VAL A 201 16.67 -21.75 -18.79
C VAL A 201 16.53 -23.16 -19.37
N VAL A 202 15.69 -24.01 -18.77
CA VAL A 202 15.40 -25.37 -19.27
C VAL A 202 14.79 -25.32 -20.68
N LYS A 203 13.82 -24.43 -20.92
CA LYS A 203 13.19 -24.23 -22.24
C LYS A 203 14.23 -23.85 -23.29
N LEU A 204 15.06 -22.85 -22.99
CA LEU A 204 16.09 -22.38 -23.91
C LEU A 204 17.11 -23.47 -24.21
N ALA A 205 17.60 -24.18 -23.20
CA ALA A 205 18.57 -25.26 -23.38
C ALA A 205 18.01 -26.39 -24.26
N ALA A 206 16.77 -26.83 -24.00
CA ALA A 206 16.10 -27.86 -24.81
C ALA A 206 15.92 -27.40 -26.26
N PHE A 207 15.42 -26.18 -26.48
CA PHE A 207 15.15 -25.66 -27.82
C PHE A 207 16.43 -25.46 -28.65
N LEU A 208 17.47 -24.89 -28.03
CA LEU A 208 18.78 -24.74 -28.68
C LEU A 208 19.42 -26.09 -29.02
N ALA A 209 19.31 -27.10 -28.14
CA ALA A 209 19.85 -28.43 -28.40
C ALA A 209 19.21 -29.08 -29.64
N ILE A 210 17.89 -28.94 -29.79
CA ILE A 210 17.15 -29.45 -30.96
C ILE A 210 17.53 -28.67 -32.22
N GLY A 211 17.63 -27.34 -32.12
CA GLY A 211 18.07 -26.49 -33.23
C GLY A 211 19.48 -26.83 -33.74
N LEU A 212 20.41 -27.06 -32.82
CA LEU A 212 21.77 -27.49 -33.13
C LEU A 212 21.78 -28.89 -33.76
N MET A 213 20.99 -29.84 -33.23
CA MET A 213 20.83 -31.17 -33.82
C MET A 213 20.34 -31.08 -35.27
N VAL A 214 19.26 -30.35 -35.51
CA VAL A 214 18.68 -30.18 -36.84
C VAL A 214 19.68 -29.53 -37.81
N THR A 215 20.39 -28.49 -37.38
CA THR A 215 21.30 -27.75 -38.26
C THR A 215 22.60 -28.51 -38.56
N PHE A 216 23.19 -29.15 -37.55
CA PHE A 216 24.55 -29.72 -37.65
C PHE A 216 24.58 -31.25 -37.71
N LEU A 217 23.70 -31.95 -36.99
CA LEU A 217 23.72 -33.42 -36.97
C LEU A 217 22.96 -34.01 -38.17
N VAL A 218 21.87 -33.37 -38.61
CA VAL A 218 21.07 -33.85 -39.75
C VAL A 218 21.66 -33.38 -41.09
N PHE A 219 22.08 -32.11 -41.19
CA PHE A 219 22.52 -31.49 -42.44
C PHE A 219 24.01 -31.08 -42.44
N GLY A 220 24.83 -31.42 -41.44
CA GLY A 220 26.28 -31.13 -41.45
C GLY A 220 26.67 -29.64 -41.40
N GLY A 221 25.72 -28.71 -41.47
CA GLY A 221 25.93 -27.26 -41.37
C GLY A 221 24.76 -26.44 -41.95
N PRO A 222 24.69 -25.14 -41.62
CA PRO A 222 23.59 -24.28 -42.05
C PRO A 222 23.54 -24.04 -43.57
N GLY A 223 24.69 -24.05 -44.26
CA GLY A 223 24.74 -23.90 -45.72
C GLY A 223 24.10 -25.10 -46.44
N ASP A 224 24.54 -26.31 -46.11
CA ASP A 224 23.99 -27.56 -46.68
C ASP A 224 22.49 -27.73 -46.36
N MET A 225 22.06 -27.30 -45.17
CA MET A 225 20.64 -27.24 -44.82
C MET A 225 19.86 -26.33 -45.75
N VAL A 226 20.32 -25.10 -46.00
CA VAL A 226 19.62 -24.15 -46.87
C VAL A 226 19.58 -24.67 -48.31
N ASP A 227 20.68 -25.20 -48.82
CA ASP A 227 20.77 -25.71 -50.19
C ASP A 227 19.80 -26.89 -50.41
N LYS A 228 19.80 -27.88 -49.52
CA LYS A 228 18.90 -29.05 -49.62
C LYS A 228 17.43 -28.71 -49.38
N LEU A 229 17.14 -27.76 -48.49
CA LEU A 229 15.77 -27.32 -48.23
C LEU A 229 15.22 -26.43 -49.34
N ALA A 230 16.07 -25.69 -50.06
CA ALA A 230 15.68 -24.87 -51.20
C ALA A 230 15.10 -25.72 -52.36
N GLU A 231 15.47 -27.00 -52.45
CA GLU A 231 14.93 -27.94 -53.44
C GLU A 231 13.54 -28.46 -53.08
N ASN A 232 13.08 -28.30 -51.84
CA ASN A 232 11.79 -28.84 -51.38
C ASN A 232 10.62 -27.89 -51.68
N THR A 233 9.65 -28.35 -52.47
CA THR A 233 8.47 -27.58 -52.88
C THR A 233 7.62 -27.06 -51.71
N GLN A 234 7.47 -27.84 -50.63
CA GLN A 234 6.71 -27.40 -49.45
C GLN A 234 7.42 -26.28 -48.69
N VAL A 235 8.75 -26.36 -48.60
CA VAL A 235 9.59 -25.31 -48.00
C VAL A 235 9.52 -24.02 -48.83
N GLN A 236 9.57 -24.13 -50.16
CA GLN A 236 9.41 -22.98 -51.05
C GLN A 236 8.04 -22.30 -50.88
N GLN A 237 6.96 -23.07 -50.71
CA GLN A 237 5.63 -22.51 -50.46
C GLN A 237 5.55 -21.76 -49.12
N ALA A 238 6.10 -22.33 -48.05
CA ALA A 238 6.15 -21.69 -46.74
C ALA A 238 6.96 -20.40 -46.74
N MET A 239 8.14 -20.40 -47.39
CA MET A 239 9.01 -19.23 -47.52
C MET A 239 8.49 -18.19 -48.51
N GLY A 240 7.67 -18.61 -49.48
CA GLY A 240 7.04 -17.74 -50.47
C GLY A 240 5.82 -16.96 -49.93
N TYR A 241 5.30 -17.32 -48.75
CA TYR A 241 4.17 -16.64 -48.15
C TYR A 241 4.53 -15.19 -47.77
N ARG A 242 3.79 -14.22 -48.33
CA ARG A 242 3.98 -12.79 -48.04
C ARG A 242 2.95 -12.30 -47.05
N THR A 243 3.37 -12.13 -45.79
CA THR A 243 2.53 -11.52 -44.75
C THR A 243 2.25 -10.06 -45.09
N SER A 244 0.97 -9.67 -45.00
CA SER A 244 0.54 -8.30 -45.26
C SER A 244 1.09 -7.33 -44.21
N LEU A 245 1.31 -6.06 -44.59
CA LEU A 245 1.73 -5.02 -43.64
C LEU A 245 0.74 -4.87 -42.48
N ALA A 246 -0.56 -5.01 -42.76
CA ALA A 246 -1.61 -4.94 -41.74
C ALA A 246 -1.45 -6.06 -40.70
N THR A 247 -1.21 -7.32 -41.14
CA THR A 247 -0.97 -8.46 -40.24
C THR A 247 0.29 -8.24 -39.39
N TRP A 248 1.37 -7.73 -39.98
CA TRP A 248 2.59 -7.37 -39.23
C TRP A 248 2.32 -6.35 -38.12
N LEU A 249 1.59 -5.28 -38.44
CA LEU A 249 1.23 -4.24 -37.49
C LEU A 249 0.32 -4.78 -36.38
N VAL A 250 -0.70 -5.58 -36.73
CA VAL A 250 -1.61 -6.19 -35.77
C VAL A 250 -0.87 -7.13 -34.83
N LEU A 251 -0.05 -8.05 -35.33
CA LEU A 251 0.71 -8.99 -34.50
C LEU A 251 1.70 -8.28 -33.56
N THR A 252 2.43 -7.29 -34.09
CA THR A 252 3.39 -6.51 -33.30
C THR A 252 2.70 -5.67 -32.23
N CYS A 253 1.56 -5.08 -32.55
CA CYS A 253 0.78 -4.26 -31.62
C CYS A 253 0.13 -5.12 -30.52
N LEU A 254 -0.53 -6.22 -30.91
CA LEU A 254 -1.14 -7.16 -29.96
C LEU A 254 -0.11 -7.75 -29.00
N SER A 255 1.06 -8.16 -29.49
CA SER A 255 2.12 -8.70 -28.65
C SER A 255 2.74 -7.65 -27.73
N GLY A 256 2.87 -6.40 -28.19
CA GLY A 256 3.27 -5.25 -27.37
C GLY A 256 2.25 -4.90 -26.27
N PHE A 257 0.95 -5.05 -26.53
CA PHE A 257 -0.06 -4.93 -25.47
C PHE A 257 -0.02 -6.13 -24.52
N ALA A 258 0.11 -7.35 -25.05
CA ALA A 258 0.11 -8.58 -24.27
C ALA A 258 1.22 -8.60 -23.21
N ILE A 259 2.45 -8.15 -23.54
CA ILE A 259 3.57 -8.14 -22.59
C ILE A 259 3.36 -7.19 -21.39
N ILE A 260 2.48 -6.19 -21.52
CA ILE A 260 2.16 -5.27 -20.42
C ILE A 260 0.87 -5.67 -19.72
N MET A 261 -0.15 -6.06 -20.48
CA MET A 261 -1.55 -6.09 -20.03
C MET A 261 -2.06 -7.49 -19.67
N LEU A 262 -1.37 -8.57 -20.09
CA LEU A 262 -1.75 -9.91 -19.67
C LEU A 262 -1.66 -10.03 -18.15
N PRO A 263 -2.65 -10.63 -17.45
CA PRO A 263 -2.64 -10.75 -15.99
C PRO A 263 -1.34 -11.31 -15.44
N ARG A 264 -0.84 -12.43 -15.98
CA ARG A 264 0.47 -12.99 -15.57
C ARG A 264 1.64 -12.04 -15.83
N GLN A 265 1.63 -11.35 -16.97
CA GLN A 265 2.74 -10.47 -17.36
C GLN A 265 2.75 -9.19 -16.53
N PHE A 266 1.58 -8.61 -16.27
CA PHE A 266 1.41 -7.48 -15.38
C PHE A 266 1.87 -7.86 -13.97
N TYR A 267 1.47 -9.03 -13.48
CA TYR A 267 1.89 -9.51 -12.16
C TYR A 267 3.41 -9.64 -12.06
N VAL A 268 4.07 -10.38 -12.95
CA VAL A 268 5.54 -10.57 -12.90
C VAL A 268 6.30 -9.28 -13.21
N THR A 269 5.88 -8.51 -14.22
CA THR A 269 6.59 -7.29 -14.64
C THR A 269 6.44 -6.15 -13.63
N ILE A 270 5.25 -5.96 -13.07
CA ILE A 270 4.91 -4.75 -12.31
C ILE A 270 4.78 -5.02 -10.81
N VAL A 271 4.05 -6.07 -10.44
CA VAL A 271 3.76 -6.37 -9.03
C VAL A 271 5.00 -6.95 -8.32
N GLU A 272 5.67 -7.91 -8.97
CA GLU A 272 6.86 -8.60 -8.42
C GLU A 272 8.17 -7.80 -8.51
N ASN A 273 8.20 -6.72 -9.28
CA ASN A 273 9.37 -5.83 -9.34
C ASN A 273 9.63 -5.19 -7.96
N ARG A 274 10.84 -5.27 -7.43
CA ARG A 274 11.25 -4.63 -6.16
C ARG A 274 12.14 -3.42 -6.36
N SER A 275 12.85 -3.35 -7.47
CA SER A 275 13.80 -2.28 -7.72
C SER A 275 13.84 -1.82 -9.17
N GLU A 276 14.25 -0.57 -9.39
CA GLU A 276 14.47 -0.06 -10.74
C GLU A 276 15.63 -0.79 -11.46
N ALA A 277 16.57 -1.38 -10.71
CA ALA A 277 17.70 -2.13 -11.27
C ALA A 277 17.26 -3.44 -11.95
N GLU A 278 16.24 -4.11 -11.40
CA GLU A 278 15.61 -5.28 -12.02
C GLU A 278 15.01 -4.92 -13.38
N LEU A 279 14.25 -3.82 -13.45
CA LEU A 279 13.64 -3.36 -14.70
C LEU A 279 14.69 -2.93 -15.73
N ARG A 280 15.76 -2.24 -15.31
CA ARG A 280 16.88 -1.87 -16.20
C ARG A 280 17.66 -3.07 -16.72
N THR A 281 17.77 -4.15 -15.94
CA THR A 281 18.44 -5.38 -16.40
C THR A 281 17.55 -6.10 -17.42
N ALA A 282 16.23 -6.10 -17.19
CA ALA A 282 15.27 -6.68 -18.10
C ALA A 282 15.25 -6.02 -19.50
N THR A 283 15.59 -4.73 -19.64
CA THR A 283 15.57 -4.05 -20.96
C THR A 283 16.51 -4.65 -21.99
N TRP A 284 17.53 -5.42 -21.57
CA TRP A 284 18.46 -6.07 -22.50
C TRP A 284 18.49 -7.61 -22.35
N VAL A 285 18.38 -8.15 -21.13
CA VAL A 285 18.39 -9.60 -20.91
C VAL A 285 17.17 -10.27 -21.54
N PHE A 286 15.98 -9.68 -21.38
CA PHE A 286 14.75 -10.27 -21.92
C PHE A 286 14.72 -10.24 -23.46
N PRO A 287 15.04 -9.13 -24.15
CA PRO A 287 15.20 -9.14 -25.61
C PRO A 287 16.27 -10.12 -26.10
N LEU A 288 17.41 -10.23 -25.42
CA LEU A 288 18.45 -11.20 -25.77
C LEU A 288 17.92 -12.64 -25.69
N TYR A 289 17.15 -12.95 -24.65
CA TYR A 289 16.48 -14.25 -24.51
C TYR A 289 15.50 -14.50 -25.67
N LEU A 290 14.68 -13.52 -26.04
CA LEU A 290 13.72 -13.65 -27.16
C LEU A 290 14.42 -13.94 -28.49
N VAL A 291 15.57 -13.32 -28.74
CA VAL A 291 16.39 -13.64 -29.92
C VAL A 291 16.93 -15.06 -29.84
N ALA A 292 17.48 -15.45 -28.69
CA ALA A 292 18.10 -16.76 -28.51
C ALA A 292 17.11 -17.91 -28.70
N ILE A 293 15.90 -17.84 -28.12
CA ILE A 293 14.90 -18.91 -28.25
C ILE A 293 14.29 -18.98 -29.66
N ASN A 294 14.22 -17.86 -30.39
CA ASN A 294 13.65 -17.83 -31.74
C ASN A 294 14.66 -18.18 -32.85
N LEU A 295 15.96 -18.24 -32.53
CA LEU A 295 17.04 -18.47 -33.50
C LEU A 295 16.81 -19.71 -34.37
N PHE A 296 16.31 -20.80 -33.77
CA PHE A 296 16.11 -22.08 -34.45
C PHE A 296 14.66 -22.41 -34.79
N VAL A 297 13.69 -21.50 -34.57
CA VAL A 297 12.27 -21.75 -34.91
C VAL A 297 12.11 -22.05 -36.39
N LEU A 298 12.65 -21.19 -37.26
CA LEU A 298 12.56 -21.37 -38.71
C LEU A 298 13.32 -22.62 -39.19
N PRO A 299 14.61 -22.85 -38.83
CA PRO A 299 15.29 -24.10 -39.15
C PRO A 299 14.53 -25.36 -38.78
N ILE A 300 13.99 -25.43 -37.56
CA ILE A 300 13.24 -26.60 -37.09
C ILE A 300 11.94 -26.77 -37.89
N ALA A 301 11.24 -25.68 -38.21
CA ALA A 301 10.01 -25.72 -39.00
C ALA A 301 10.25 -26.24 -40.42
N LEU A 302 11.27 -25.72 -41.11
CA LEU A 302 11.58 -26.10 -42.49
C LEU A 302 12.06 -27.56 -42.59
N VAL A 303 12.89 -28.00 -41.65
CA VAL A 303 13.32 -29.41 -41.60
C VAL A 303 12.16 -30.34 -41.23
N GLY A 304 11.27 -29.90 -40.34
CA GLY A 304 10.04 -30.61 -40.01
C GLY A 304 9.17 -30.87 -41.24
N LEU A 305 8.96 -29.85 -42.08
CA LEU A 305 8.26 -30.01 -43.37
C LEU A 305 8.96 -31.02 -44.28
N ALA A 306 10.29 -30.93 -44.38
CA ALA A 306 11.05 -31.75 -45.31
C ALA A 306 11.12 -33.23 -44.89
N LEU A 307 11.27 -33.53 -43.60
CA LEU A 307 11.50 -34.88 -43.09
C LEU A 307 10.25 -35.56 -42.52
N VAL A 308 9.39 -34.79 -41.83
CA VAL A 308 8.17 -35.31 -41.17
C VAL A 308 6.96 -35.16 -42.09
N GLY A 309 6.83 -34.00 -42.75
CA GLY A 309 5.70 -33.69 -43.61
C GLY A 309 4.37 -33.77 -42.85
N THR A 310 3.36 -34.41 -43.45
CA THR A 310 2.00 -34.53 -42.89
C THR A 310 1.81 -35.69 -41.91
N ARG A 311 2.87 -36.43 -41.55
CA ARG A 311 2.78 -37.59 -40.63
C ARG A 311 2.37 -37.21 -39.21
N THR A 312 2.62 -35.96 -38.83
CA THR A 312 2.33 -35.42 -37.49
C THR A 312 1.92 -33.96 -37.65
N SER A 313 1.19 -33.41 -36.68
CA SER A 313 0.92 -31.97 -36.65
C SER A 313 2.23 -31.16 -36.66
N SER A 314 2.24 -30.08 -37.44
CA SER A 314 3.41 -29.20 -37.57
C SER A 314 3.82 -28.53 -36.27
N ASP A 315 2.87 -28.35 -35.34
CA ASP A 315 3.14 -27.86 -33.98
C ASP A 315 4.07 -28.78 -33.18
N LEU A 316 4.08 -30.09 -33.46
CA LEU A 316 4.88 -31.08 -32.73
C LEU A 316 6.23 -31.42 -33.39
N TYR A 317 6.64 -30.71 -34.44
CA TYR A 317 7.93 -30.95 -35.13
C TYR A 317 9.16 -30.90 -34.22
N VAL A 318 9.14 -30.02 -33.22
CA VAL A 318 10.21 -29.91 -32.21
C VAL A 318 10.42 -31.22 -31.46
N LEU A 319 9.35 -31.98 -31.25
CA LEU A 319 9.39 -33.28 -30.57
C LEU A 319 9.53 -34.45 -31.55
N SER A 320 8.87 -34.41 -32.70
CA SER A 320 8.87 -35.53 -33.65
C SER A 320 10.18 -35.69 -34.42
N LEU A 321 10.91 -34.61 -34.70
CA LEU A 321 12.21 -34.67 -35.38
C LEU A 321 13.26 -35.52 -34.63
N PRO A 322 13.56 -35.26 -33.33
CA PRO A 322 14.51 -36.09 -32.60
C PRO A 322 14.00 -37.52 -32.41
N LEU A 323 12.69 -37.75 -32.25
CA LEU A 323 12.11 -39.10 -32.15
C LEU A 323 12.30 -39.90 -33.44
N LEU A 324 11.99 -39.31 -34.60
CA LEU A 324 12.14 -39.97 -35.89
C LEU A 324 13.60 -40.17 -36.30
N SER A 325 14.50 -39.34 -35.78
CA SER A 325 15.95 -39.47 -35.98
C SER A 325 16.62 -40.43 -35.01
N GLY A 326 15.87 -41.07 -34.10
CA GLY A 326 16.39 -42.03 -33.11
C GLY A 326 17.16 -41.40 -31.94
N HIS A 327 17.00 -40.11 -31.69
CA HIS A 327 17.66 -39.38 -30.59
C HIS A 327 16.74 -39.24 -29.36
N ASP A 328 16.51 -40.36 -28.65
CA ASP A 328 15.60 -40.44 -27.50
C ASP A 328 15.87 -39.42 -26.38
N VAL A 329 17.15 -39.13 -26.09
CA VAL A 329 17.53 -38.17 -25.04
C VAL A 329 17.14 -36.74 -25.42
N LEU A 330 17.33 -36.36 -26.69
CA LEU A 330 16.93 -35.06 -27.20
C LEU A 330 15.41 -34.94 -27.29
N ALA A 331 14.71 -36.02 -27.66
CA ALA A 331 13.25 -36.07 -27.61
C ALA A 331 12.72 -35.87 -26.18
N MET A 332 13.34 -36.51 -25.18
CA MET A 332 12.97 -36.29 -23.78
C MET A 332 13.25 -34.85 -23.33
N ALA A 333 14.37 -34.27 -23.74
CA ALA A 333 14.66 -32.86 -23.48
C ALA A 333 13.63 -31.92 -24.13
N ALA A 334 13.22 -32.21 -25.37
CA ALA A 334 12.16 -31.49 -26.07
C ALA A 334 10.82 -31.58 -25.32
N PHE A 335 10.47 -32.78 -24.86
CA PHE A 335 9.26 -33.01 -24.08
C PHE A 335 9.26 -32.24 -22.76
N ILE A 336 10.35 -32.29 -21.98
CA ILE A 336 10.49 -31.54 -20.73
C ILE A 336 10.44 -30.02 -21.01
N GLY A 337 11.08 -29.56 -22.08
CA GLY A 337 11.03 -28.15 -22.51
C GLY A 337 9.61 -27.69 -22.82
N GLY A 338 8.85 -28.50 -23.58
CA GLY A 338 7.45 -28.24 -23.90
C GLY A 338 6.52 -28.27 -22.68
N LEU A 339 6.68 -29.27 -21.81
CA LEU A 339 5.94 -29.40 -20.55
C LEU A 339 6.21 -28.20 -19.64
N SER A 340 7.47 -27.78 -19.50
CA SER A 340 7.83 -26.59 -18.73
C SER A 340 7.26 -25.31 -19.33
N ALA A 341 7.19 -25.21 -20.66
CA ALA A 341 6.63 -24.05 -21.34
C ALA A 341 5.13 -23.87 -21.08
N ALA A 342 4.39 -24.98 -20.93
CA ALA A 342 2.96 -24.98 -20.64
C ALA A 342 2.65 -24.82 -19.14
N THR A 343 3.31 -25.60 -18.27
CA THR A 343 3.06 -25.65 -16.82
C THR A 343 3.26 -24.28 -16.14
N ALA A 344 4.40 -23.62 -16.38
CA ALA A 344 4.72 -22.29 -15.86
C ALA A 344 3.61 -21.28 -16.14
N MET A 345 3.15 -21.24 -17.39
CA MET A 345 2.16 -20.30 -17.86
C MET A 345 0.82 -20.53 -17.18
N VAL A 346 0.37 -21.79 -17.10
CA VAL A 346 -0.89 -22.15 -16.48
C VAL A 346 -0.88 -21.78 -15.00
N ILE A 347 0.19 -22.12 -14.27
CA ILE A 347 0.30 -21.84 -12.84
C ILE A 347 0.23 -20.33 -12.58
N VAL A 348 1.10 -19.52 -13.18
CA VAL A 348 1.16 -18.08 -12.88
C VAL A 348 -0.09 -17.34 -13.35
N GLU A 349 -0.68 -17.71 -14.50
CA GLU A 349 -1.93 -17.12 -14.97
C GLU A 349 -3.10 -17.44 -14.04
N SER A 350 -3.25 -18.70 -13.61
CA SER A 350 -4.29 -19.11 -12.66
C SER A 350 -4.15 -18.39 -11.32
N VAL A 351 -2.92 -18.21 -10.81
CA VAL A 351 -2.67 -17.45 -9.58
C VAL A 351 -3.05 -15.98 -9.74
N ALA A 352 -2.57 -15.31 -10.80
CA ALA A 352 -2.86 -13.90 -11.06
C ALA A 352 -4.37 -13.64 -11.22
N LEU A 353 -5.08 -14.49 -11.99
CA LEU A 353 -6.52 -14.38 -12.17
C LEU A 353 -7.30 -14.70 -10.89
N SER A 354 -6.86 -15.66 -10.07
CA SER A 354 -7.53 -15.97 -8.80
C SER A 354 -7.52 -14.79 -7.83
N ILE A 355 -6.42 -14.02 -7.81
CA ILE A 355 -6.29 -12.78 -7.03
C ILE A 355 -7.26 -11.73 -7.56
N MET A 356 -7.33 -11.54 -8.89
CA MET A 356 -8.27 -10.61 -9.53
C MET A 356 -9.73 -10.98 -9.23
N ILE A 357 -10.11 -12.24 -9.44
CA ILE A 357 -11.49 -12.72 -9.20
C ILE A 357 -11.87 -12.54 -7.73
N SER A 358 -10.95 -12.85 -6.80
CA SER A 358 -11.19 -12.68 -5.38
C SER A 358 -11.41 -11.19 -5.02
N ASN A 359 -10.46 -10.32 -5.39
CA ASN A 359 -10.42 -8.93 -4.96
C ASN A 359 -11.40 -8.01 -5.71
N ASP A 360 -11.55 -8.21 -7.02
CA ASP A 360 -12.25 -7.28 -7.92
C ASP A 360 -13.65 -7.76 -8.31
N LEU A 361 -14.02 -9.00 -7.98
CA LEU A 361 -15.34 -9.58 -8.29
C LEU A 361 -16.04 -10.13 -7.04
N VAL A 362 -15.46 -11.10 -6.35
CA VAL A 362 -16.15 -11.87 -5.29
C VAL A 362 -16.29 -11.08 -3.99
N ILE A 363 -15.19 -10.56 -3.43
CA ILE A 363 -15.20 -9.88 -2.13
C ILE A 363 -16.20 -8.70 -2.11
N PRO A 364 -16.21 -7.78 -3.10
CA PRO A 364 -17.14 -6.65 -3.07
C PRO A 364 -18.62 -7.05 -3.21
N LEU A 365 -18.92 -8.17 -3.89
CA LEU A 365 -20.29 -8.70 -4.00
C LEU A 365 -20.76 -9.29 -2.66
N PHE A 366 -19.88 -10.00 -1.93
CA PHE A 366 -20.18 -10.52 -0.60
C PHE A 366 -20.37 -9.40 0.43
N VAL A 367 -19.47 -8.42 0.47
CA VAL A 367 -19.58 -7.27 1.39
C VAL A 367 -20.88 -6.48 1.17
N ARG A 368 -21.31 -6.29 -0.09
CA ARG A 368 -22.60 -5.66 -0.42
C ARG A 368 -23.82 -6.47 0.05
N ARG A 369 -23.69 -7.80 0.15
CA ARG A 369 -24.75 -8.69 0.65
C ARG A 369 -24.79 -8.73 2.18
N LEU A 370 -23.62 -8.71 2.83
CA LEU A 370 -23.45 -8.70 4.29
C LEU A 370 -23.89 -7.37 4.95
N LEU A 371 -23.74 -6.24 4.25
CA LEU A 371 -24.34 -4.95 4.67
C LEU A 371 -25.89 -4.98 4.73
N LYS A 372 -26.53 -6.07 4.27
CA LYS A 372 -27.98 -6.31 4.37
C LYS A 372 -28.38 -7.38 5.41
N THR A 373 -27.43 -8.09 6.01
CA THR A 373 -27.71 -9.13 7.01
C THR A 373 -26.77 -8.99 8.20
N THR A 374 -27.32 -8.49 9.31
CA THR A 374 -26.69 -8.47 10.63
C THR A 374 -26.59 -9.88 11.18
N THR A 375 -25.55 -10.64 10.84
CA THR A 375 -25.19 -11.84 11.61
C THR A 375 -23.72 -12.23 11.47
N SER A 376 -23.17 -12.65 12.61
CA SER A 376 -21.97 -13.44 12.89
C SER A 376 -20.66 -12.72 13.18
N GLU A 377 -20.36 -12.70 14.47
CA GLU A 377 -19.02 -12.74 15.05
C GLU A 377 -18.24 -13.98 14.52
N ASN A 378 -16.92 -13.84 14.38
CA ASN A 378 -15.93 -14.91 14.13
C ASN A 378 -15.93 -15.67 12.77
N GLU A 379 -16.19 -15.02 11.64
CA GLU A 379 -15.75 -15.61 10.36
C GLU A 379 -14.27 -15.32 10.09
N ASP A 380 -13.48 -16.39 9.95
CA ASP A 380 -12.06 -16.35 9.58
C ASP A 380 -11.93 -15.96 8.10
N TRP A 381 -12.02 -14.65 7.82
CA TRP A 381 -12.02 -14.06 6.47
C TRP A 381 -10.83 -14.48 5.62
N SER A 382 -9.69 -14.75 6.26
CA SER A 382 -8.48 -15.25 5.60
C SER A 382 -8.74 -16.61 4.95
N ALA A 383 -9.44 -17.52 5.63
CA ALA A 383 -9.78 -18.83 5.10
C ALA A 383 -10.79 -18.73 3.94
N LEU A 384 -11.78 -17.83 4.04
CA LEU A 384 -12.75 -17.60 2.98
C LEU A 384 -12.08 -17.06 1.70
N ILE A 385 -11.18 -16.08 1.83
CA ILE A 385 -10.42 -15.53 0.69
C ILE A 385 -9.60 -16.63 0.01
N LEU A 386 -8.90 -17.45 0.79
CA LEU A 386 -8.10 -18.56 0.26
C LEU A 386 -8.97 -19.60 -0.46
N ASN A 387 -10.11 -19.98 0.10
CA ASN A 387 -11.02 -20.92 -0.52
C ASN A 387 -11.62 -20.38 -1.83
N VAL A 388 -11.96 -19.09 -1.87
CA VAL A 388 -12.40 -18.42 -3.11
C VAL A 388 -11.32 -18.48 -4.19
N ARG A 389 -10.06 -18.20 -3.84
CA ARG A 389 -8.94 -18.31 -4.80
C ARG A 389 -8.75 -19.74 -5.30
N ARG A 390 -8.80 -20.72 -4.41
CA ARG A 390 -8.69 -22.16 -4.76
C ARG A 390 -9.80 -22.58 -5.71
N ALA A 391 -11.05 -22.24 -5.39
CA ALA A 391 -12.20 -22.54 -6.23
C ALA A 391 -12.08 -21.87 -7.62
N ALA A 392 -11.65 -20.60 -7.67
CA ALA A 392 -11.44 -19.90 -8.93
C ALA A 392 -10.43 -20.62 -9.84
N ILE A 393 -9.30 -21.10 -9.29
CA ILE A 393 -8.28 -21.86 -10.04
C ILE A 393 -8.90 -23.12 -10.67
N PHE A 394 -9.60 -23.93 -9.88
CA PHE A 394 -10.25 -25.16 -10.37
C PHE A 394 -11.29 -24.86 -11.44
N ILE A 395 -12.15 -23.87 -11.22
CA ILE A 395 -13.22 -23.49 -12.16
C ILE A 395 -12.62 -23.02 -13.49
N MET A 396 -11.61 -22.15 -13.46
CA MET A 396 -10.99 -21.65 -14.70
C MET A 396 -10.34 -22.76 -15.51
N LEU A 397 -9.61 -23.68 -14.87
CA LEU A 397 -8.97 -24.80 -15.56
C LEU A 397 -9.97 -25.83 -16.07
N PHE A 398 -11.06 -26.04 -15.35
CA PHE A 398 -12.15 -26.88 -15.82
C PHE A 398 -12.85 -26.26 -17.04
N ILE A 399 -13.10 -24.95 -17.04
CA ILE A 399 -13.65 -24.24 -18.20
C ILE A 399 -12.68 -24.30 -19.38
N ALA A 400 -11.37 -24.14 -19.15
CA ALA A 400 -10.34 -24.30 -20.19
C ALA A 400 -10.33 -25.73 -20.77
N PHE A 401 -10.50 -26.75 -19.93
CA PHE A 401 -10.66 -28.13 -20.37
C PHE A 401 -11.93 -28.33 -21.23
N LEU A 402 -13.08 -27.79 -20.80
CA LEU A 402 -14.31 -27.85 -21.59
C LEU A 402 -14.15 -27.14 -22.94
N TYR A 403 -13.52 -25.96 -22.95
CA TYR A 403 -13.21 -25.25 -24.20
C TYR A 403 -12.31 -26.09 -25.12
N TYR A 404 -11.28 -26.73 -24.57
CA TYR A 404 -10.41 -27.64 -25.33
C TYR A 404 -11.20 -28.80 -25.95
N ARG A 405 -12.14 -29.40 -25.21
CA ARG A 405 -12.95 -30.54 -25.66
C ARG A 405 -13.97 -30.17 -26.74
N GLU A 406 -14.60 -29.00 -26.62
CA GLU A 406 -15.62 -28.53 -27.57
C GLU A 406 -15.02 -27.83 -28.81
N SER A 407 -13.76 -27.39 -28.74
CA SER A 407 -13.08 -26.79 -29.88
C SER A 407 -12.84 -27.85 -30.96
N THR A 408 -13.32 -27.59 -32.19
CA THR A 408 -13.14 -28.50 -33.33
C THR A 408 -11.65 -28.76 -33.58
N ASP A 409 -11.27 -30.02 -33.83
CA ASP A 409 -9.87 -30.46 -34.00
C ASP A 409 -9.07 -29.64 -35.03
N SER A 410 -9.78 -29.04 -35.99
CA SER A 410 -9.27 -28.19 -37.07
C SER A 410 -8.73 -26.82 -36.62
N ALA A 411 -8.97 -26.39 -35.37
CA ALA A 411 -8.48 -25.11 -34.87
C ALA A 411 -6.96 -25.19 -34.55
N ARG A 412 -6.15 -24.52 -35.38
CA ARG A 412 -4.69 -24.41 -35.21
C ARG A 412 -4.36 -23.78 -33.86
N LEU A 413 -3.33 -24.31 -33.19
CA LEU A 413 -2.84 -23.77 -31.93
C LEU A 413 -2.59 -22.26 -32.09
N SER A 414 -1.90 -21.86 -33.17
CA SER A 414 -1.53 -20.47 -33.50
C SER A 414 -2.69 -19.47 -33.69
N SER A 415 -3.93 -19.92 -33.89
CA SER A 415 -5.08 -19.02 -33.94
C SER A 415 -5.71 -18.78 -32.57
N ILE A 416 -5.69 -19.80 -31.70
CA ILE A 416 -6.34 -19.77 -30.39
C ILE A 416 -5.70 -18.74 -29.45
N GLY A 417 -4.37 -18.69 -29.43
CA GLY A 417 -3.63 -17.76 -28.56
C GLY A 417 -3.70 -16.30 -29.00
N LEU A 418 -3.83 -16.03 -30.31
CA LEU A 418 -3.96 -14.66 -30.84
C LEU A 418 -5.34 -14.06 -30.50
N MET A 419 -6.39 -14.89 -30.41
CA MET A 419 -7.70 -14.46 -29.92
C MET A 419 -7.62 -13.94 -28.48
N SER A 420 -6.86 -14.62 -27.62
CA SER A 420 -6.62 -14.16 -26.24
C SER A 420 -5.85 -12.84 -26.19
N PHE A 421 -4.85 -12.63 -27.05
CA PHE A 421 -4.16 -11.34 -27.12
C PHE A 421 -5.11 -10.22 -27.58
N ALA A 422 -5.99 -10.50 -28.55
CA ALA A 422 -7.01 -9.55 -29.00
C ALA A 422 -8.04 -9.21 -27.91
N ALA A 423 -8.41 -10.16 -27.05
CA ALA A 423 -9.29 -9.91 -25.90
C ALA A 423 -8.62 -8.98 -24.87
N ILE A 424 -7.35 -9.22 -24.56
CA ILE A 424 -6.60 -8.43 -23.57
C ILE A 424 -6.24 -7.04 -24.11
N ALA A 425 -6.03 -6.92 -25.43
CA ALA A 425 -5.84 -5.63 -26.09
C ALA A 425 -7.02 -4.66 -25.88
N GLN A 426 -8.21 -5.15 -25.48
CA GLN A 426 -9.34 -4.29 -25.13
C GLN A 426 -9.06 -3.40 -23.91
N PHE A 427 -8.03 -3.69 -23.11
CA PHE A 427 -7.56 -2.79 -22.06
C PHE A 427 -6.77 -1.60 -22.59
N ALA A 428 -6.21 -1.68 -23.80
CA ALA A 428 -5.26 -0.69 -24.31
C ALA A 428 -5.82 0.73 -24.38
N PRO A 429 -7.04 0.99 -24.92
CA PRO A 429 -7.57 2.35 -24.95
C PRO A 429 -7.73 2.95 -23.56
N ALA A 430 -8.21 2.17 -22.58
CA ALA A 430 -8.38 2.61 -21.20
C ALA A 430 -7.02 2.78 -20.48
N LEU A 431 -6.06 1.87 -20.66
CA LEU A 431 -4.75 1.98 -20.01
C LEU A 431 -3.97 3.20 -20.54
N ILE A 432 -3.81 3.28 -21.86
CA ILE A 432 -3.03 4.34 -22.52
C ILE A 432 -3.75 5.67 -22.38
N GLY A 433 -5.06 5.70 -22.63
CA GLY A 433 -5.90 6.88 -22.42
C GLY A 433 -5.86 7.35 -20.97
N GLY A 434 -5.84 6.44 -20.00
CA GLY A 434 -5.66 6.77 -18.59
C GLY A 434 -4.32 7.48 -18.30
N LEU A 435 -3.22 7.04 -18.91
CA LEU A 435 -1.88 7.58 -18.66
C LEU A 435 -1.58 8.92 -19.35
N ILE A 436 -2.37 9.28 -20.37
CA ILE A 436 -2.13 10.46 -21.21
C ILE A 436 -3.28 11.47 -21.09
N TRP A 437 -4.53 11.01 -21.11
CA TRP A 437 -5.73 11.87 -21.16
C TRP A 437 -6.35 12.07 -19.78
N ARG A 438 -6.08 13.24 -19.17
CA ARG A 438 -6.60 13.60 -17.84
C ARG A 438 -8.14 13.68 -17.76
N GLY A 439 -8.81 14.01 -18.87
CA GLY A 439 -10.27 14.09 -18.95
C GLY A 439 -10.99 12.74 -19.06
N ALA A 440 -10.25 11.64 -19.30
CA ALA A 440 -10.84 10.31 -19.39
C ALA A 440 -11.51 9.90 -18.07
N ASN A 441 -12.74 9.38 -18.16
CA ASN A 441 -13.57 9.03 -17.01
C ASN A 441 -13.90 7.52 -16.98
N GLY A 442 -14.40 7.02 -15.84
CA GLY A 442 -14.69 5.60 -15.67
C GLY A 442 -15.88 5.09 -16.49
N ARG A 443 -16.80 5.97 -16.91
CA ARG A 443 -17.92 5.61 -17.79
C ARG A 443 -17.42 5.32 -19.21
N GLY A 444 -16.53 6.14 -19.73
CA GLY A 444 -15.86 5.90 -21.01
C GLY A 444 -15.07 4.60 -20.97
N ALA A 445 -14.25 4.38 -19.93
CA ALA A 445 -13.50 3.13 -19.78
C ALA A 445 -14.41 1.89 -19.78
N ALA A 446 -15.51 1.92 -19.02
CA ALA A 446 -16.47 0.82 -18.98
C ALA A 446 -17.18 0.59 -20.33
N LEU A 447 -17.71 1.65 -20.96
CA LEU A 447 -18.40 1.55 -22.25
C LEU A 447 -17.48 1.07 -23.37
N GLY A 448 -16.25 1.59 -23.42
CA GLY A 448 -15.25 1.16 -24.39
C GLY A 448 -14.90 -0.32 -24.25
N MET A 449 -14.54 -0.76 -23.05
CA MET A 449 -14.18 -2.16 -22.80
C MET A 449 -15.35 -3.13 -23.07
N VAL A 450 -16.58 -2.78 -22.66
CA VAL A 450 -17.77 -3.61 -22.89
C VAL A 450 -18.11 -3.68 -24.39
N ALA A 451 -18.12 -2.56 -25.09
CA ALA A 451 -18.41 -2.55 -26.52
C ALA A 451 -17.32 -3.31 -27.31
N GLY A 452 -16.05 -3.11 -26.95
CA GLY A 452 -14.91 -3.80 -27.55
C GLY A 452 -14.98 -5.31 -27.38
N ILE A 453 -15.21 -5.80 -26.15
CA ILE A 453 -15.28 -7.24 -25.90
C ILE A 453 -16.51 -7.88 -26.55
N VAL A 454 -17.65 -7.19 -26.66
CA VAL A 454 -18.84 -7.70 -27.37
C VAL A 454 -18.54 -7.86 -28.86
N VAL A 455 -17.91 -6.86 -29.49
CA VAL A 455 -17.51 -6.96 -30.90
C VAL A 455 -16.45 -8.05 -31.10
N TRP A 456 -15.47 -8.16 -30.20
CA TRP A 456 -14.49 -9.25 -30.23
C TRP A 456 -15.15 -10.63 -30.12
N SER A 457 -16.10 -10.79 -29.17
CA SER A 457 -16.82 -12.04 -28.98
C SER A 457 -17.63 -12.41 -30.23
N TYR A 458 -18.22 -11.41 -30.89
CA TYR A 458 -18.99 -11.61 -32.11
C TYR A 458 -18.12 -11.99 -33.30
N THR A 459 -16.98 -11.30 -33.48
CA THR A 459 -16.15 -11.41 -34.69
C THR A 459 -15.10 -12.52 -34.62
N LEU A 460 -14.60 -12.87 -33.43
CA LEU A 460 -13.52 -13.84 -33.23
C LEU A 460 -13.95 -15.07 -32.43
N LEU A 461 -14.56 -14.88 -31.26
CA LEU A 461 -14.89 -16.01 -30.38
C LEU A 461 -16.02 -16.87 -30.95
N LEU A 462 -17.11 -16.25 -31.40
CA LEU A 462 -18.29 -16.95 -31.92
C LEU A 462 -17.95 -17.83 -33.14
N PRO A 463 -17.24 -17.34 -34.18
CA PRO A 463 -16.86 -18.18 -35.31
C PRO A 463 -15.85 -19.29 -34.95
N SER A 464 -15.15 -19.18 -33.81
CA SER A 464 -14.25 -20.24 -33.34
C SER A 464 -14.97 -21.39 -32.64
N LEU A 465 -16.18 -21.14 -32.11
CA LEU A 465 -17.00 -22.12 -31.39
C LEU A 465 -18.12 -22.70 -32.26
N ALA A 466 -18.64 -21.91 -33.19
CA ALA A 466 -19.73 -22.30 -34.06
C ALA A 466 -19.21 -23.06 -35.29
N ALA A 467 -19.96 -24.08 -35.74
CA ALA A 467 -19.69 -24.73 -37.01
C ALA A 467 -19.80 -23.73 -38.18
N SER A 468 -19.00 -23.93 -39.21
CA SER A 468 -18.84 -23.00 -40.35
C SER A 468 -20.14 -22.76 -41.15
N ASP A 469 -21.13 -23.65 -41.01
CA ASP A 469 -22.44 -23.65 -41.66
C ASP A 469 -23.55 -22.96 -40.82
N THR A 470 -23.25 -22.51 -39.61
CA THR A 470 -24.24 -21.86 -38.76
C THR A 470 -24.77 -20.56 -39.38
N GLY A 471 -26.10 -20.39 -39.43
CA GLY A 471 -26.75 -19.28 -40.12
C GLY A 471 -26.30 -17.89 -39.67
N ILE A 472 -25.87 -17.72 -38.40
CA ILE A 472 -25.34 -16.45 -37.88
C ILE A 472 -23.96 -16.11 -38.47
N VAL A 473 -23.11 -17.12 -38.72
CA VAL A 473 -21.78 -16.93 -39.33
C VAL A 473 -21.92 -16.66 -40.83
N VAL A 474 -22.86 -17.35 -41.49
CA VAL A 474 -23.06 -17.24 -42.94
C VAL A 474 -23.87 -16.00 -43.34
N HIS A 475 -25.00 -15.71 -42.69
CA HIS A 475 -25.91 -14.62 -43.07
C HIS A 475 -25.84 -13.39 -42.16
N GLY A 476 -25.04 -13.44 -41.09
CA GLY A 476 -24.95 -12.34 -40.12
C GLY A 476 -26.11 -12.34 -39.11
N LEU A 477 -26.04 -11.44 -38.13
CA LEU A 477 -27.05 -11.34 -37.08
C LEU A 477 -28.43 -10.98 -37.69
N PHE A 478 -29.47 -11.71 -37.30
CA PHE A 478 -30.84 -11.56 -37.82
C PHE A 478 -31.00 -11.71 -39.35
N GLY A 479 -30.01 -12.28 -40.05
CA GLY A 479 -30.03 -12.45 -41.51
C GLY A 479 -29.56 -11.24 -42.31
N PHE A 480 -29.02 -10.21 -41.66
CA PHE A 480 -28.43 -9.06 -42.35
C PHE A 480 -26.98 -9.35 -42.78
N GLU A 481 -26.73 -9.44 -44.08
CA GLU A 481 -25.39 -9.75 -44.64
C GLU A 481 -24.32 -8.72 -44.26
N ALA A 482 -24.70 -7.46 -44.02
CA ALA A 482 -23.79 -6.42 -43.55
C ALA A 482 -23.25 -6.70 -42.12
N LEU A 483 -23.94 -7.54 -41.35
CA LEU A 483 -23.54 -7.90 -39.99
C LEU A 483 -22.79 -9.22 -39.93
N ARG A 484 -22.23 -9.73 -41.04
CA ARG A 484 -21.45 -10.98 -41.00
C ARG A 484 -20.22 -10.85 -40.09
N PRO A 485 -19.98 -11.79 -39.15
CA PRO A 485 -18.87 -11.70 -38.18
C PRO A 485 -17.48 -11.48 -38.78
N GLN A 486 -17.19 -12.08 -39.94
CA GLN A 486 -15.89 -12.01 -40.60
C GLN A 486 -15.84 -10.99 -41.75
N ALA A 487 -16.95 -10.28 -41.98
CA ALA A 487 -17.08 -9.30 -43.06
C ALA A 487 -18.04 -8.15 -42.66
N LEU A 488 -17.88 -7.63 -41.44
CA LEU A 488 -18.69 -6.52 -40.94
C LEU A 488 -18.66 -5.33 -41.91
N PHE A 489 -19.85 -4.84 -42.26
CA PHE A 489 -20.09 -3.76 -43.21
C PHE A 489 -19.44 -3.98 -44.59
N GLY A 490 -19.24 -5.24 -45.00
CA GLY A 490 -18.61 -5.60 -46.28
C GLY A 490 -17.09 -5.47 -46.31
N THR A 491 -16.44 -5.24 -45.16
CA THR A 491 -14.97 -5.14 -45.09
C THR A 491 -14.33 -6.53 -45.01
N VAL A 492 -13.66 -6.96 -46.08
CA VAL A 492 -13.00 -8.28 -46.14
C VAL A 492 -11.52 -8.15 -45.81
N ALA A 493 -11.07 -8.83 -44.75
CA ALA A 493 -9.67 -8.94 -44.34
C ALA A 493 -9.44 -10.31 -43.68
N GLU A 494 -8.18 -10.66 -43.36
CA GLU A 494 -7.91 -11.84 -42.54
C GLU A 494 -8.72 -11.76 -41.23
N PRO A 495 -9.32 -12.87 -40.75
CA PRO A 495 -10.26 -12.86 -39.62
C PRO A 495 -9.71 -12.15 -38.37
N LEU A 496 -8.44 -12.39 -38.04
CA LEU A 496 -7.77 -11.75 -36.90
C LEU A 496 -7.66 -10.23 -37.09
N ASN A 497 -7.18 -9.76 -38.25
CA ASN A 497 -7.04 -8.33 -38.54
C ASN A 497 -8.40 -7.64 -38.52
N HIS A 498 -9.41 -8.27 -39.10
CA HIS A 498 -10.78 -7.77 -39.13
C HIS A 498 -11.33 -7.60 -37.71
N GLY A 499 -11.28 -8.67 -36.89
CA GLY A 499 -11.81 -8.66 -35.54
C GLY A 499 -11.09 -7.67 -34.62
N VAL A 500 -9.76 -7.57 -34.71
CA VAL A 500 -8.96 -6.64 -33.91
C VAL A 500 -9.25 -5.19 -34.30
N LEU A 501 -9.29 -4.89 -35.60
CA LEU A 501 -9.57 -3.55 -36.10
C LEU A 501 -10.94 -3.05 -35.61
N TRP A 502 -11.99 -3.84 -35.81
CA TRP A 502 -13.35 -3.45 -35.41
C TRP A 502 -13.51 -3.38 -33.89
N SER A 503 -13.05 -4.38 -33.15
CA SER A 503 -13.17 -4.39 -31.69
C SER A 503 -12.44 -3.21 -31.03
N LEU A 504 -11.17 -2.94 -31.41
CA LEU A 504 -10.41 -1.83 -30.84
C LEU A 504 -10.92 -0.47 -31.30
N SER A 505 -11.41 -0.34 -32.55
CA SER A 505 -11.98 0.92 -33.05
C SER A 505 -13.27 1.25 -32.31
N VAL A 506 -14.18 0.29 -32.16
CA VAL A 506 -15.41 0.46 -31.39
C VAL A 506 -15.10 0.74 -29.92
N ASN A 507 -14.16 0.01 -29.32
CA ASN A 507 -13.71 0.27 -27.95
C ASN A 507 -13.21 1.70 -27.78
N THR A 508 -12.30 2.15 -28.65
CA THR A 508 -11.74 3.50 -28.59
C THR A 508 -12.80 4.57 -28.82
N LEU A 509 -13.73 4.36 -29.76
CA LEU A 509 -14.83 5.27 -30.02
C LEU A 509 -15.73 5.43 -28.80
N PHE A 510 -16.19 4.33 -28.19
CA PHE A 510 -17.04 4.37 -27.00
C PHE A 510 -16.29 4.85 -25.76
N PHE A 511 -14.99 4.60 -25.68
CA PHE A 511 -14.12 5.17 -24.66
C PHE A 511 -14.08 6.69 -24.73
N VAL A 512 -13.89 7.25 -25.94
CA VAL A 512 -13.87 8.69 -26.19
C VAL A 512 -15.25 9.30 -25.97
N LEU A 513 -16.29 8.78 -26.63
CA LEU A 513 -17.67 9.29 -26.51
C LEU A 513 -18.18 9.20 -25.07
N GLY A 514 -17.95 8.08 -24.38
CA GLY A 514 -18.33 7.92 -22.99
C GLY A 514 -17.56 8.86 -22.06
N SER A 515 -16.28 9.11 -22.33
CA SER A 515 -15.47 10.08 -21.58
C SER A 515 -15.94 11.53 -21.80
N LEU A 516 -16.39 11.87 -23.01
CA LEU A 516 -16.92 13.21 -23.34
C LEU A 516 -18.36 13.41 -22.89
N SER A 517 -19.16 12.34 -22.78
CA SER A 517 -20.57 12.40 -22.40
C SER A 517 -20.83 12.91 -20.97
N ARG A 518 -19.82 12.83 -20.10
CA ARG A 518 -19.95 13.17 -18.68
C ARG A 518 -18.65 13.78 -18.18
N ALA A 519 -18.75 14.90 -17.44
CA ALA A 519 -17.60 15.41 -16.70
C ALA A 519 -17.09 14.36 -15.69
N SER A 520 -15.77 14.31 -15.49
CA SER A 520 -15.16 13.41 -14.51
C SER A 520 -15.62 13.76 -13.09
N VAL A 521 -15.98 12.75 -12.32
CA VAL A 521 -16.41 12.83 -10.90
C VAL A 521 -15.21 13.25 -10.03
N PRO A 522 -15.38 13.86 -8.84
CA PRO A 522 -14.25 14.31 -8.02
C PRO A 522 -13.16 13.25 -7.79
N LEU A 523 -13.55 12.03 -7.40
CA LEU A 523 -12.65 10.87 -7.25
C LEU A 523 -11.85 10.55 -8.52
N GLU A 524 -12.48 10.62 -9.69
CA GLU A 524 -11.82 10.39 -10.98
C GLU A 524 -10.80 11.50 -11.29
N ARG A 525 -11.09 12.76 -10.95
CA ARG A 525 -10.16 13.88 -11.15
C ARG A 525 -8.93 13.80 -10.26
N ILE A 526 -9.13 13.38 -9.01
CA ILE A 526 -8.04 13.17 -8.04
C ILE A 526 -7.09 12.09 -8.57
N GLN A 527 -7.64 10.94 -8.94
CA GLN A 527 -6.84 9.83 -9.47
C GLN A 527 -6.16 10.21 -10.80
N ALA A 528 -6.86 10.93 -11.69
CA ALA A 528 -6.27 11.46 -12.91
C ALA A 528 -5.10 12.42 -12.64
N ALA A 529 -5.09 13.16 -11.53
CA ALA A 529 -4.01 14.06 -11.17
C ALA A 529 -2.74 13.31 -10.70
N ILE A 530 -2.91 12.17 -10.02
CA ILE A 530 -1.80 11.29 -9.61
C ILE A 530 -1.20 10.61 -10.84
N PHE A 531 -2.05 10.07 -11.71
CA PHE A 531 -1.61 9.35 -12.90
C PHE A 531 -1.07 10.27 -14.00
N VAL A 532 -1.55 11.51 -14.10
CA VAL A 532 -1.11 12.53 -15.09
C VAL A 532 -0.76 13.86 -14.40
N PRO A 533 0.45 13.97 -13.82
CA PRO A 533 0.95 15.20 -13.21
C PRO A 533 1.18 16.31 -14.27
N ARG A 534 0.98 17.59 -13.93
CA ARG A 534 1.44 18.72 -14.75
C ARG A 534 2.89 19.03 -14.45
N GLU A 535 3.69 19.34 -15.46
CA GLU A 535 5.01 19.97 -15.27
C GLU A 535 4.85 21.32 -14.54
N ALA A 536 5.69 21.51 -13.53
CA ALA A 536 6.02 22.75 -12.82
C ALA A 536 4.96 23.87 -12.88
N SER A 537 3.77 23.61 -12.34
CA SER A 537 3.06 24.64 -11.60
C SER A 537 3.12 24.23 -10.13
N PRO A 538 3.31 25.17 -9.18
CA PRO A 538 3.13 24.85 -7.77
C PRO A 538 1.77 24.16 -7.68
N MET A 539 1.73 23.00 -7.02
CA MET A 539 0.46 22.32 -6.77
C MET A 539 -0.53 23.40 -6.35
N PRO A 540 -1.68 23.57 -7.06
CA PRO A 540 -2.68 24.52 -6.58
C PRO A 540 -2.94 24.08 -5.15
N SER A 541 -2.70 24.98 -4.20
CA SER A 541 -2.76 24.66 -2.78
C SER A 541 -4.01 23.81 -2.55
N LEU A 542 -3.81 22.59 -2.03
CA LEU A 542 -4.86 21.59 -1.78
C LEU A 542 -6.02 22.14 -0.92
N ARG A 543 -5.89 23.37 -0.40
CA ARG A 543 -6.92 24.19 0.25
C ARG A 543 -8.17 24.49 -0.59
N ARG A 544 -8.18 24.31 -1.92
CA ARG A 544 -9.35 24.65 -2.77
C ARG A 544 -10.20 23.48 -3.28
N PHE A 545 -9.83 22.23 -3.05
CA PHE A 545 -10.68 21.09 -3.39
C PHE A 545 -11.41 20.61 -2.13
N ARG A 546 -12.65 21.07 -1.97
CA ARG A 546 -13.52 20.65 -0.88
C ARG A 546 -14.49 19.57 -1.40
N THR A 547 -14.53 18.41 -0.76
CA THR A 547 -15.50 17.35 -1.06
C THR A 547 -16.83 17.62 -0.35
N THR A 548 -17.97 17.18 -0.90
CA THR A 548 -19.28 17.25 -0.22
C THR A 548 -19.36 16.41 1.07
N VAL A 549 -18.37 15.56 1.31
CA VAL A 549 -18.22 14.74 2.52
C VAL A 549 -17.55 15.54 3.63
N THR A 550 -18.14 15.49 4.83
CA THR A 550 -17.60 16.16 6.02
C THR A 550 -16.60 15.28 6.78
N VAL A 551 -15.80 15.89 7.65
CA VAL A 551 -14.91 15.16 8.57
C VAL A 551 -15.74 14.26 9.51
N ASN A 552 -16.92 14.68 9.94
CA ASN A 552 -17.83 13.87 10.74
C ASN A 552 -18.35 12.65 9.97
N ASP A 553 -18.74 12.79 8.70
CA ASP A 553 -19.15 11.64 7.89
C ASP A 553 -18.06 10.55 7.82
N LEU A 554 -16.80 10.97 7.71
CA LEU A 554 -15.64 10.09 7.75
C LEU A 554 -15.45 9.47 9.14
N LYS A 555 -15.43 10.28 10.19
CA LYS A 555 -15.31 9.80 11.59
C LYS A 555 -16.41 8.81 11.92
N ASP A 556 -17.66 9.10 11.61
CA ASP A 556 -18.82 8.21 11.85
C ASP A 556 -18.68 6.88 11.10
N THR A 557 -18.17 6.93 9.88
CA THR A 557 -17.98 5.72 9.08
C THR A 557 -16.84 4.86 9.58
N ILE A 558 -15.75 5.47 10.00
CA ILE A 558 -14.57 4.78 10.54
C ILE A 558 -14.89 4.25 11.94
N ALA A 559 -15.60 5.02 12.76
CA ALA A 559 -16.03 4.65 14.10
C ALA A 559 -16.92 3.40 14.13
N ARG A 560 -17.73 3.17 13.08
CA ARG A 560 -18.48 1.92 12.91
C ARG A 560 -17.61 0.66 12.85
N TYR A 561 -16.34 0.77 12.43
CA TYR A 561 -15.43 -0.38 12.26
C TYR A 561 -14.30 -0.42 13.30
N LEU A 562 -13.79 0.74 13.72
CA LEU A 562 -12.66 0.85 14.67
C LEU A 562 -13.07 1.30 16.07
N GLY A 563 -14.33 1.68 16.30
CA GLY A 563 -14.80 2.29 17.53
C GLY A 563 -14.59 3.81 17.57
N VAL A 564 -15.45 4.51 18.31
CA VAL A 564 -15.48 6.00 18.39
C VAL A 564 -14.18 6.55 18.99
N GLU A 565 -13.73 5.98 20.11
CA GLU A 565 -12.51 6.43 20.83
C GLU A 565 -11.24 6.32 19.99
N ARG A 566 -11.03 5.16 19.34
CA ARG A 566 -9.84 4.93 18.50
C ARG A 566 -9.84 5.81 17.26
N THR A 567 -11.01 6.06 16.69
CA THR A 567 -11.17 6.96 15.55
C THR A 567 -10.82 8.39 15.94
N GLU A 568 -11.35 8.86 17.08
CA GLU A 568 -11.10 10.22 17.54
C GLU A 568 -9.63 10.45 17.88
N ARG A 569 -8.99 9.51 18.60
CA ARG A 569 -7.56 9.56 18.92
C ARG A 569 -6.68 9.59 17.66
N SER A 570 -7.05 8.82 16.64
CA SER A 570 -6.31 8.75 15.38
C SER A 570 -6.44 10.06 14.57
N PHE A 571 -7.64 10.65 14.53
CA PHE A 571 -7.84 11.95 13.89
C PHE A 571 -7.16 13.09 14.66
N GLN A 572 -7.14 13.04 15.98
CA GLN A 572 -6.44 14.01 16.82
C GLN A 572 -4.91 13.93 16.62
N SER A 573 -4.35 12.72 16.56
CA SER A 573 -2.94 12.51 16.21
C SER A 573 -2.62 13.02 14.79
N PHE A 574 -3.57 12.92 13.87
CA PHE A 574 -3.45 13.48 12.53
C PHE A 574 -3.49 15.02 12.54
N GLU A 575 -4.34 15.66 13.35
CA GLU A 575 -4.35 17.13 13.52
C GLU A 575 -3.02 17.65 14.07
N GLU A 576 -2.47 16.98 15.08
CA GLU A 576 -1.20 17.33 15.72
C GLU A 576 -0.01 17.21 14.77
N SER A 577 0.02 16.16 13.95
CA SER A 577 1.10 15.92 12.98
C SER A 577 0.97 16.77 11.70
N SER A 578 -0.25 17.15 11.32
CA SER A 578 -0.52 17.94 10.12
C SER A 578 -0.51 19.46 10.38
N GLY A 579 -0.60 19.89 11.64
CA GLY A 579 -0.71 21.29 12.03
C GLY A 579 -2.01 21.97 11.57
N ALA A 580 -3.06 21.18 11.30
CA ALA A 580 -4.34 21.65 10.79
C ALA A 580 -5.48 21.19 11.71
N SER A 581 -6.26 22.14 12.24
CA SER A 581 -7.49 21.86 12.99
C SER A 581 -8.57 21.38 12.04
N LEU A 582 -9.20 20.24 12.31
CA LEU A 582 -10.29 19.64 11.55
C LEU A 582 -11.60 19.88 12.30
N HIS A 583 -12.43 20.79 11.80
CA HIS A 583 -13.78 20.94 12.34
C HIS A 583 -14.72 19.85 11.79
N GLY A 584 -15.55 19.26 12.64
CA GLY A 584 -16.39 18.12 12.27
C GLY A 584 -17.33 18.38 11.07
N ASN A 585 -17.88 19.58 10.95
CA ASN A 585 -18.75 19.98 9.83
C ASN A 585 -17.97 20.55 8.63
N GLU A 586 -16.65 20.67 8.70
CA GLU A 586 -15.87 21.05 7.54
C GLU A 586 -15.79 19.91 6.52
N GLN A 587 -15.74 20.30 5.26
CA GLN A 587 -15.54 19.39 4.15
C GLN A 587 -14.15 18.76 4.25
N ALA A 588 -14.11 17.42 4.19
CA ALA A 588 -12.89 16.66 4.35
C ALA A 588 -11.88 17.03 3.25
N SER A 589 -10.66 17.36 3.65
CA SER A 589 -9.56 17.56 2.70
C SER A 589 -9.08 16.21 2.16
N MET A 590 -8.37 16.25 1.03
CA MET A 590 -7.84 15.02 0.43
C MET A 590 -6.86 14.26 1.33
N ASP A 591 -6.09 14.97 2.15
CA ASP A 591 -5.15 14.35 3.09
C ASP A 591 -5.90 13.58 4.18
N VAL A 592 -7.05 14.12 4.64
CA VAL A 592 -7.93 13.46 5.63
C VAL A 592 -8.60 12.23 5.03
N ILE A 593 -9.04 12.29 3.77
CA ILE A 593 -9.60 11.11 3.06
C ILE A 593 -8.55 10.01 2.90
N ARG A 594 -7.30 10.36 2.53
CA ARG A 594 -6.22 9.37 2.40
C ARG A 594 -5.84 8.75 3.74
N PHE A 595 -5.76 9.56 4.79
CA PHE A 595 -5.56 9.08 6.15
C PHE A 595 -6.68 8.13 6.57
N SER A 596 -7.93 8.51 6.30
CA SER A 596 -9.12 7.70 6.57
C SER A 596 -9.08 6.34 5.86
N GLU A 597 -8.60 6.32 4.61
CA GLU A 597 -8.39 5.08 3.86
C GLU A 597 -7.33 4.20 4.51
N GLN A 598 -6.19 4.77 4.91
CA GLN A 598 -5.13 4.02 5.59
C GLN A 598 -5.60 3.48 6.95
N LEU A 599 -6.36 4.27 7.69
CA LEU A 599 -6.91 3.89 8.99
C LEU A 599 -7.94 2.76 8.86
N LEU A 600 -8.88 2.87 7.91
CA LEU A 600 -9.81 1.78 7.57
C LEU A 600 -9.09 0.54 7.03
N ALA A 601 -8.07 0.73 6.19
CA ALA A 601 -7.31 -0.37 5.61
C ALA A 601 -6.58 -1.19 6.69
N SER A 602 -6.17 -0.55 7.79
CA SER A 602 -5.57 -1.23 8.94
C SER A 602 -6.54 -2.17 9.67
N ALA A 603 -7.85 -1.96 9.54
CA ALA A 603 -8.87 -2.78 10.20
C ALA A 603 -9.56 -3.77 9.25
N VAL A 604 -9.83 -3.38 8.00
CA VAL A 604 -10.70 -4.15 7.07
C VAL A 604 -9.95 -4.56 5.77
N GLY A 605 -8.68 -4.20 5.63
CA GLY A 605 -7.89 -4.40 4.42
C GLY A 605 -8.09 -3.31 3.36
N SER A 606 -7.08 -3.07 2.50
CA SER A 606 -7.05 -1.94 1.56
C SER A 606 -8.19 -1.94 0.56
N SER A 607 -8.58 -3.11 0.05
CA SER A 607 -9.64 -3.26 -0.95
C SER A 607 -11.02 -2.91 -0.38
N SER A 608 -11.30 -3.36 0.84
CA SER A 608 -12.56 -3.12 1.55
C SER A 608 -12.67 -1.66 2.03
N ALA A 609 -11.57 -1.09 2.53
CA ALA A 609 -11.51 0.32 2.92
C ALA A 609 -11.84 1.25 1.75
N ARG A 610 -11.29 0.96 0.56
CA ARG A 610 -11.61 1.70 -0.68
C ARG A 610 -13.10 1.63 -1.01
N LEU A 611 -13.72 0.46 -0.89
CA LEU A 611 -15.14 0.28 -1.18
C LEU A 611 -16.01 1.10 -0.22
N ILE A 612 -15.75 1.03 1.08
CA ILE A 612 -16.48 1.77 2.12
C ILE A 612 -16.42 3.28 1.87
N LEU A 613 -15.22 3.82 1.63
CA LEU A 613 -15.02 5.23 1.30
C LEU A 613 -15.71 5.64 -0.01
N SER A 614 -15.66 4.77 -1.03
CA SER A 614 -16.32 5.05 -2.32
C SER A 614 -17.84 5.11 -2.22
N LEU A 615 -18.45 4.34 -1.32
CA LEU A 615 -19.90 4.35 -1.08
C LEU A 615 -20.33 5.62 -0.35
N LEU A 616 -19.54 6.06 0.62
CA LEU A 616 -19.77 7.30 1.36
C LEU A 616 -19.68 8.53 0.44
N LEU A 617 -18.64 8.59 -0.39
CA LEU A 617 -18.47 9.67 -1.37
C LEU A 617 -19.58 9.70 -2.43
N ARG A 618 -20.18 8.54 -2.77
CA ARG A 618 -21.33 8.48 -3.70
C ARG A 618 -22.66 8.89 -3.09
N ARG A 619 -22.87 8.67 -1.78
CA ARG A 619 -24.13 8.98 -1.10
C ARG A 619 -24.43 10.48 -1.13
N ASN A 620 -23.41 11.32 -0.89
CA ASN A 620 -23.56 12.77 -0.82
C ASN A 620 -23.48 13.49 -2.19
N ASP A 621 -23.28 12.76 -3.30
CA ASP A 621 -23.24 13.33 -4.67
C ASP A 621 -24.64 13.38 -5.33
N ARG A 622 -25.66 12.74 -4.75
CA ARG A 622 -27.02 12.60 -5.33
C ARG A 622 -27.95 13.78 -5.07
N GLU A 623 -27.68 14.63 -4.08
CA GLU A 623 -28.59 15.72 -3.67
C GLU A 623 -28.57 16.97 -4.58
N SER A 624 -27.73 17.02 -5.62
CA SER A 624 -27.46 18.26 -6.36
C SER A 624 -28.02 18.32 -7.81
N LYS A 625 -28.96 17.44 -8.20
CA LYS A 625 -29.44 17.34 -9.61
C LYS A 625 -30.92 17.61 -9.88
N ASP A 626 -31.76 17.86 -8.87
CA ASP A 626 -33.22 17.87 -9.08
C ASP A 626 -33.88 19.26 -9.21
N ALA A 627 -33.12 20.36 -9.25
CA ALA A 627 -33.71 21.69 -9.14
C ALA A 627 -34.21 22.35 -10.46
N PHE A 628 -33.86 21.84 -11.66
CA PHE A 628 -34.09 22.58 -12.92
C PHE A 628 -34.99 21.91 -13.96
N ARG A 629 -35.63 20.76 -13.64
CA ARG A 629 -36.54 20.05 -14.57
C ARG A 629 -38.03 20.34 -14.38
N LEU A 630 -38.40 21.21 -13.45
CA LEU A 630 -39.79 21.34 -12.97
C LEU A 630 -40.68 22.35 -13.72
N LEU A 631 -40.17 23.13 -14.67
CA LEU A 631 -40.95 24.23 -15.27
C LEU A 631 -41.60 23.94 -16.64
N ASP A 632 -41.06 23.02 -17.44
CA ASP A 632 -41.60 22.75 -18.78
C ASP A 632 -42.75 21.72 -18.77
N ASP A 633 -42.85 20.88 -17.74
CA ASP A 633 -43.88 19.84 -17.60
C ASP A 633 -45.28 20.41 -17.19
N ALA A 634 -45.35 21.70 -16.84
CA ALA A 634 -46.54 22.28 -16.19
C ALA A 634 -47.72 22.52 -17.14
N THR A 635 -47.48 22.66 -18.45
CA THR A 635 -48.51 23.17 -19.37
C THR A 635 -49.28 22.04 -20.07
N GLU A 636 -48.68 20.87 -20.22
CA GLU A 636 -49.34 19.65 -20.75
C GLU A 636 -50.12 18.91 -19.65
N ALA A 637 -49.72 19.09 -18.38
CA ALA A 637 -50.33 18.46 -17.21
C ALA A 637 -51.75 18.92 -16.90
N LEU A 638 -52.17 20.14 -17.29
CA LEU A 638 -53.47 20.69 -16.90
C LEU A 638 -54.67 20.01 -17.59
N GLN A 639 -54.50 19.53 -18.82
CA GLN A 639 -55.54 18.76 -19.52
C GLN A 639 -55.59 17.32 -19.04
N HIS A 640 -54.43 16.70 -18.80
CA HIS A 640 -54.34 15.38 -18.16
C HIS A 640 -54.91 15.39 -16.73
N ASN A 641 -54.74 16.49 -15.98
CA ASN A 641 -55.24 16.63 -14.62
C ASN A 641 -56.76 16.48 -14.52
N ARG A 642 -57.54 16.95 -15.50
CA ARG A 642 -59.00 16.92 -15.37
C ARG A 642 -59.56 15.50 -15.47
N ASP A 643 -59.02 14.70 -16.38
CA ASP A 643 -59.39 13.29 -16.55
C ASP A 643 -58.76 12.41 -15.45
N LEU A 644 -57.52 12.72 -15.05
CA LEU A 644 -56.89 12.10 -13.88
C LEU A 644 -57.67 12.40 -12.61
N LEU A 645 -58.18 13.61 -12.37
CA LEU A 645 -58.89 13.95 -11.14
C LEU A 645 -60.17 13.12 -11.00
N GLN A 646 -60.89 12.86 -12.09
CA GLN A 646 -62.10 12.06 -12.05
C GLN A 646 -61.80 10.56 -11.84
N ILE A 647 -60.78 10.03 -12.51
CA ILE A 647 -60.27 8.65 -12.28
C ILE A 647 -59.69 8.52 -10.87
N ALA A 648 -58.94 9.52 -10.41
CA ALA A 648 -58.30 9.54 -9.10
C ALA A 648 -59.35 9.52 -8.01
N LEU A 649 -60.40 10.37 -8.10
CA LEU A 649 -61.50 10.39 -7.14
C LEU A 649 -62.20 9.02 -7.04
N ASP A 650 -62.44 8.33 -8.15
CA ASP A 650 -63.07 7.00 -8.15
C ASP A 650 -62.15 5.85 -7.71
N GLN A 651 -60.84 6.01 -7.81
CA GLN A 651 -59.84 5.06 -7.31
C GLN A 651 -59.43 5.33 -5.84
N MET A 652 -59.89 6.41 -5.21
CA MET A 652 -59.54 6.69 -3.82
C MET A 652 -60.15 5.63 -2.88
N GLU A 653 -59.33 5.12 -1.97
CA GLU A 653 -59.76 4.20 -0.90
C GLU A 653 -60.63 4.90 0.17
N GLN A 654 -60.67 6.24 0.16
CA GLN A 654 -61.56 7.04 1.00
C GLN A 654 -62.86 7.37 0.26
N GLY A 655 -63.97 7.30 0.97
CA GLY A 655 -65.24 7.84 0.50
C GLY A 655 -65.20 9.37 0.54
N ILE A 656 -65.70 10.02 -0.50
CA ILE A 656 -65.82 11.48 -0.56
C ILE A 656 -67.25 11.82 -0.97
N THR A 657 -67.84 12.79 -0.29
CA THR A 657 -69.13 13.39 -0.65
C THR A 657 -69.09 14.90 -0.60
N VAL A 658 -69.89 15.53 -1.45
CA VAL A 658 -70.15 16.95 -1.46
C VAL A 658 -71.66 17.14 -1.39
N PHE A 659 -72.15 17.89 -0.40
CA PHE A 659 -73.55 18.24 -0.25
C PHE A 659 -73.75 19.75 -0.44
N ASP A 660 -74.91 20.16 -0.93
CA ASP A 660 -75.31 21.57 -1.08
C ASP A 660 -75.76 22.21 0.26
N ARG A 661 -76.23 23.46 0.20
CA ARG A 661 -76.75 24.22 1.34
C ARG A 661 -77.94 23.55 2.06
N ASP A 662 -78.70 22.72 1.34
CA ASP A 662 -79.85 21.99 1.84
C ASP A 662 -79.50 20.54 2.22
N PHE A 663 -78.20 20.24 2.34
CA PHE A 663 -77.64 18.91 2.61
C PHE A 663 -78.07 17.84 1.61
N ARG A 664 -78.21 18.20 0.33
CA ARG A 664 -78.45 17.27 -0.77
C ARG A 664 -77.16 16.96 -1.50
N LEU A 665 -76.97 15.70 -1.86
CA LEU A 665 -75.73 15.20 -2.46
C LEU A 665 -75.52 15.79 -3.87
N ILE A 666 -74.39 16.45 -4.11
CA ILE A 666 -73.98 16.99 -5.41
C ILE A 666 -72.95 16.07 -6.08
N CYS A 667 -71.97 15.58 -5.32
CA CYS A 667 -70.87 14.76 -5.83
C CYS A 667 -70.52 13.68 -4.83
N TRP A 668 -70.19 12.50 -5.31
CA TRP A 668 -69.65 11.39 -4.52
C TRP A 668 -68.72 10.55 -5.38
N ASN A 669 -67.78 9.85 -4.75
CA ASN A 669 -67.01 8.82 -5.43
C ASN A 669 -67.59 7.42 -5.16
N ARG A 670 -67.19 6.42 -5.96
CA ARG A 670 -67.62 5.03 -5.80
C ARG A 670 -67.40 4.49 -4.37
N GLN A 671 -66.28 4.85 -3.76
CA GLN A 671 -65.86 4.31 -2.48
C GLN A 671 -66.77 4.71 -1.31
N TYR A 672 -67.37 5.91 -1.33
CA TYR A 672 -68.33 6.32 -0.30
C TYR A 672 -69.49 5.31 -0.17
N ARG A 673 -70.01 4.85 -1.30
CA ARG A 673 -71.10 3.87 -1.32
C ARG A 673 -70.64 2.49 -0.84
N ALA A 674 -69.40 2.09 -1.15
CA ALA A 674 -68.83 0.82 -0.73
C ALA A 674 -68.49 0.77 0.78
N LEU A 675 -68.07 1.89 1.36
CA LEU A 675 -67.75 1.98 2.80
C LEU A 675 -69.01 1.82 3.67
N PHE A 676 -70.11 2.46 3.25
CA PHE A 676 -71.41 2.41 3.94
C PHE A 676 -72.36 1.35 3.39
N ASP A 677 -71.94 0.55 2.42
CA ASP A 677 -72.76 -0.50 1.76
C ASP A 677 -74.15 0.00 1.31
N LEU A 678 -74.20 1.12 0.59
CA LEU A 678 -75.44 1.82 0.23
C LEU A 678 -76.01 1.38 -1.14
N PRO A 679 -77.34 1.22 -1.26
CA PRO A 679 -78.00 0.88 -2.54
C PRO A 679 -77.84 1.99 -3.60
N ASP A 680 -77.93 1.62 -4.90
CA ASP A 680 -77.72 2.53 -6.04
C ASP A 680 -78.60 3.79 -6.01
N GLU A 681 -79.82 3.67 -5.51
CA GLU A 681 -80.80 4.76 -5.40
C GLU A 681 -80.37 5.86 -4.42
N MET A 682 -79.46 5.56 -3.49
CA MET A 682 -78.99 6.49 -2.45
C MET A 682 -77.72 7.25 -2.83
N GLY A 683 -77.10 6.90 -3.97
CA GLY A 683 -75.96 7.60 -4.56
C GLY A 683 -76.37 8.34 -5.83
N GLN A 684 -77.37 9.21 -5.74
CA GLN A 684 -77.83 10.04 -6.85
C GLN A 684 -77.79 11.51 -6.45
N VAL A 685 -77.57 12.39 -7.44
CA VAL A 685 -77.60 13.84 -7.21
C VAL A 685 -78.97 14.24 -6.65
N GLY A 686 -78.97 14.98 -5.55
CA GLY A 686 -80.18 15.49 -4.89
C GLY A 686 -80.69 14.67 -3.70
N VAL A 687 -80.11 13.51 -3.38
CA VAL A 687 -80.48 12.72 -2.19
C VAL A 687 -80.07 13.46 -0.91
N SER A 688 -80.99 13.61 0.03
CA SER A 688 -80.71 14.31 1.30
C SER A 688 -79.93 13.43 2.29
N LEU A 689 -79.01 14.06 3.03
CA LEU A 689 -78.20 13.41 4.07
C LEU A 689 -79.07 12.71 5.15
N ASP A 690 -80.21 13.30 5.54
CA ASP A 690 -81.15 12.68 6.49
C ASP A 690 -81.69 11.33 6.00
N ARG A 691 -81.95 11.20 4.69
CA ARG A 691 -82.43 9.95 4.10
C ARG A 691 -81.38 8.85 4.19
N ILE A 692 -80.11 9.19 3.97
CA ILE A 692 -78.98 8.25 4.08
C ILE A 692 -78.79 7.80 5.54
N LEU A 693 -78.81 8.74 6.49
CA LEU A 693 -78.68 8.43 7.92
C LEU A 693 -79.85 7.57 8.43
N ARG A 694 -81.06 7.79 7.92
CA ARG A 694 -82.24 6.96 8.25
C ARG A 694 -82.05 5.51 7.82
N HIS A 695 -81.53 5.29 6.61
CA HIS A 695 -81.25 3.94 6.10
C HIS A 695 -80.21 3.21 6.96
N LEU A 696 -79.13 3.88 7.38
CA LEU A 696 -78.11 3.30 8.26
C LEU A 696 -78.66 2.95 9.66
N ALA A 697 -79.59 3.76 10.18
CA ALA A 697 -80.24 3.49 11.45
C ALA A 697 -81.23 2.30 11.37
N GLU A 698 -82.01 2.21 10.29
CA GLU A 698 -82.92 1.08 10.03
C GLU A 698 -82.16 -0.25 9.86
N ARG A 699 -80.96 -0.20 9.28
CA ARG A 699 -80.08 -1.38 9.14
C ARG A 699 -79.40 -1.81 10.45
N GLY A 700 -79.39 -0.94 11.47
CA GLY A 700 -78.78 -1.23 12.78
C GLY A 700 -77.28 -0.90 12.89
N ASP A 701 -76.69 -0.23 11.89
CA ASP A 701 -75.28 0.20 11.95
C ASP A 701 -75.05 1.32 12.94
N ILE A 702 -76.04 2.19 13.10
CA ILE A 702 -76.01 3.31 14.02
C ILE A 702 -77.24 3.26 14.94
N PRO A 703 -77.10 3.59 16.24
CA PRO A 703 -78.23 3.67 17.16
C PRO A 703 -79.25 4.75 16.74
N ALA A 704 -80.56 4.47 16.80
CA ALA A 704 -81.61 5.37 16.32
C ALA A 704 -81.67 6.72 17.09
N ASP A 705 -81.22 6.74 18.34
CA ASP A 705 -81.08 7.91 19.21
C ASP A 705 -79.90 8.83 18.81
N GLN A 706 -78.95 8.33 18.01
CA GLN A 706 -77.75 9.08 17.61
C GLN A 706 -77.86 9.80 16.26
N ARG A 707 -78.99 9.67 15.52
CA ARG A 707 -79.19 10.30 14.21
C ARG A 707 -79.03 11.82 14.24
N VAL A 708 -79.65 12.49 15.22
CA VAL A 708 -79.58 13.96 15.39
C VAL A 708 -78.17 14.38 15.80
N THR A 709 -77.52 13.59 16.65
CA THR A 709 -76.14 13.83 17.10
C THR A 709 -75.14 13.71 15.94
N MET A 710 -75.31 12.74 15.04
CA MET A 710 -74.46 12.59 13.85
C MET A 710 -74.65 13.73 12.84
N LEU A 711 -75.89 14.15 12.61
CA LEU A 711 -76.17 15.32 11.77
C LEU A 711 -75.50 16.58 12.33
N ASN A 712 -75.62 16.80 13.64
CA ASN A 712 -74.98 17.93 14.32
C ASN A 712 -73.45 17.85 14.31
N ARG A 713 -72.86 16.65 14.38
CA ARG A 713 -71.39 16.50 14.30
C ARG A 713 -70.87 16.79 12.91
N LEU A 714 -71.55 16.32 11.86
CA LEU A 714 -71.20 16.60 10.46
C LEU A 714 -71.29 18.10 10.13
N THR A 715 -72.18 18.85 10.81
CA THR A 715 -72.35 20.30 10.62
C THR A 715 -71.56 21.16 11.61
N SER A 716 -71.02 20.58 12.69
CA SER A 716 -70.21 21.31 13.67
C SER A 716 -68.79 21.65 13.17
N PHE A 717 -68.30 20.98 12.14
CA PHE A 717 -66.95 21.14 11.54
C PHE A 717 -65.78 21.05 12.53
N VAL A 718 -65.98 20.45 13.71
CA VAL A 718 -64.95 20.35 14.74
C VAL A 718 -64.30 18.97 14.71
N SER A 719 -63.03 18.93 14.28
CA SER A 719 -62.09 17.79 14.29
C SER A 719 -62.59 16.48 13.66
N PRO A 720 -61.68 15.63 13.15
CA PRO A 720 -62.06 14.28 12.74
C PRO A 720 -62.64 13.50 13.92
N TRP A 721 -63.69 12.74 13.69
CA TRP A 721 -64.29 11.86 14.69
C TRP A 721 -64.51 10.48 14.10
N GLN A 722 -64.53 9.47 14.97
CA GLN A 722 -64.57 8.07 14.55
C GLN A 722 -65.95 7.48 14.87
N MET A 723 -66.43 6.60 13.99
CA MET A 723 -67.60 5.77 14.23
C MET A 723 -67.27 4.31 13.92
N GLU A 724 -67.89 3.41 14.66
CA GLU A 724 -67.81 1.98 14.37
C GLU A 724 -69.15 1.55 13.75
N LEU A 725 -69.09 0.97 12.55
CA LEU A 725 -70.25 0.36 11.91
C LEU A 725 -70.46 -1.02 12.51
N LYS A 726 -71.46 -1.17 13.39
CA LYS A 726 -71.64 -2.40 14.18
C LYS A 726 -71.86 -3.66 13.34
N THR A 727 -72.48 -3.54 12.17
CA THR A 727 -72.78 -4.71 11.33
C THR A 727 -71.57 -5.18 10.54
N SER A 728 -70.65 -4.28 10.15
CA SER A 728 -69.46 -4.60 9.36
C SER A 728 -68.17 -4.67 10.17
N GLY A 729 -68.19 -4.20 11.43
CA GLY A 729 -67.01 -4.12 12.31
C GLY A 729 -65.96 -3.09 11.88
N ARG A 730 -66.28 -2.23 10.89
CA ARG A 730 -65.35 -1.22 10.37
C ARG A 730 -65.35 0.02 11.26
N ILE A 731 -64.15 0.53 11.54
CA ILE A 731 -63.95 1.82 12.20
C ILE A 731 -63.69 2.87 11.13
N LEU A 732 -64.65 3.77 10.93
CA LEU A 732 -64.57 4.87 9.98
C LEU A 732 -64.19 6.16 10.68
N GLU A 733 -63.18 6.86 10.16
CA GLU A 733 -62.85 8.24 10.52
C GLU A 733 -63.56 9.20 9.56
N LEU A 734 -64.34 10.12 10.12
CA LEU A 734 -65.15 11.09 9.40
C LEU A 734 -64.59 12.49 9.61
N ARG A 735 -64.46 13.23 8.52
CA ARG A 735 -64.10 14.64 8.53
C ARG A 735 -65.00 15.42 7.60
N SER A 736 -65.58 16.51 8.07
CA SER A 736 -66.37 17.43 7.27
C SER A 736 -65.81 18.84 7.33
N ASN A 737 -65.81 19.54 6.19
CA ASN A 737 -65.43 20.93 6.07
C ASN A 737 -66.51 21.71 5.29
N PRO A 738 -66.72 23.00 5.61
CA PRO A 738 -67.65 23.84 4.85
C PRO A 738 -67.08 24.21 3.47
N MET A 739 -67.96 24.32 2.48
CA MET A 739 -67.63 24.85 1.14
C MET A 739 -67.82 26.37 1.07
N PRO A 740 -67.01 27.10 0.29
CA PRO A 740 -67.17 28.55 0.09
C PRO A 740 -68.59 28.96 -0.33
N ASP A 741 -69.25 28.14 -1.16
CA ASP A 741 -70.59 28.40 -1.68
C ASP A 741 -71.72 27.88 -0.77
N GLY A 742 -71.44 27.48 0.48
CA GLY A 742 -72.45 27.14 1.49
C GLY A 742 -72.86 25.66 1.58
N GLY A 743 -72.17 24.75 0.89
CA GLY A 743 -72.33 23.30 1.06
C GLY A 743 -71.36 22.70 2.09
N ILE A 744 -71.29 21.37 2.14
CA ILE A 744 -70.30 20.63 2.95
C ILE A 744 -69.56 19.58 2.11
N VAL A 745 -68.26 19.41 2.34
CA VAL A 745 -67.50 18.25 1.84
C VAL A 745 -67.20 17.35 3.02
N ALA A 746 -67.49 16.06 2.88
CA ALA A 746 -67.15 15.06 3.87
C ALA A 746 -66.28 13.96 3.27
N THR A 747 -65.28 13.52 4.04
CA THR A 747 -64.40 12.41 3.72
C THR A 747 -64.53 11.31 4.77
N TYR A 748 -64.49 10.06 4.32
CA TYR A 748 -64.71 8.86 5.13
C TYR A 748 -63.57 7.88 4.87
N ALA A 749 -62.81 7.54 5.90
CA ALA A 749 -61.67 6.64 5.79
C ALA A 749 -61.84 5.42 6.69
N ASP A 750 -61.65 4.21 6.16
CA ASP A 750 -61.55 3.01 6.99
C ASP A 750 -60.18 2.97 7.66
N ILE A 751 -60.15 3.10 8.98
CA ILE A 751 -58.92 3.11 9.77
C ILE A 751 -58.71 1.80 10.55
N SER A 752 -59.54 0.77 10.31
CA SER A 752 -59.52 -0.49 11.06
C SER A 752 -58.12 -1.14 11.05
N GLY A 753 -57.52 -1.26 9.86
CA GLY A 753 -56.15 -1.80 9.72
C GLY A 753 -55.07 -0.92 10.36
N ARG A 754 -55.24 0.41 10.34
CA ARG A 754 -54.29 1.35 10.97
C ARG A 754 -54.28 1.19 12.49
N VAL A 755 -55.46 1.04 13.10
CA VAL A 755 -55.59 0.85 14.55
C VAL A 755 -54.96 -0.48 15.00
N GLU A 756 -55.13 -1.56 14.23
CA GLU A 756 -54.49 -2.85 14.52
C GLU A 756 -52.96 -2.78 14.39
N GLN A 757 -52.46 -2.11 13.35
CA GLN A 757 -51.02 -1.94 13.12
C GLN A 757 -50.37 -1.07 14.20
N ASP A 758 -51.02 0.01 14.63
CA ASP A 758 -50.50 0.87 15.70
C ASP A 758 -50.37 0.09 17.03
N LEU A 759 -51.34 -0.78 17.35
CA LEU A 759 -51.28 -1.64 18.53
C LEU A 759 -50.18 -2.70 18.42
N ALA A 760 -49.97 -3.29 17.24
CA ALA A 760 -48.90 -4.26 17.01
C ALA A 760 -47.51 -3.59 17.08
N LEU A 761 -47.36 -2.40 16.50
CA LEU A 761 -46.13 -1.61 16.51
C LEU A 761 -45.75 -1.21 17.95
N LYS A 762 -46.73 -0.83 18.77
CA LYS A 762 -46.50 -0.47 20.17
C LYS A 762 -45.89 -1.62 20.97
N ARG A 763 -46.42 -2.84 20.81
CA ARG A 763 -45.87 -4.05 21.46
C ARG A 763 -44.47 -4.41 20.96
N ALA A 764 -44.21 -4.23 19.66
CA ALA A 764 -42.89 -4.48 19.09
C ALA A 764 -41.84 -3.48 19.61
N ASN A 765 -42.21 -2.20 19.73
CA ASN A 765 -41.34 -1.17 20.29
C ASN A 765 -40.98 -1.45 21.75
N GLU A 766 -41.94 -1.84 22.59
CA GLU A 766 -41.66 -2.20 24.00
C GLU A 766 -40.65 -3.36 24.12
N SER A 767 -40.77 -4.39 23.26
CA SER A 767 -39.79 -5.50 23.22
C SER A 767 -38.42 -5.08 22.70
N LEU A 768 -38.38 -4.15 21.76
CA LEU A 768 -37.14 -3.62 21.19
C LEU A 768 -36.42 -2.72 22.19
N GLU A 769 -37.15 -1.84 22.89
CA GLU A 769 -36.62 -0.97 23.94
C GLU A 769 -35.97 -1.79 25.06
N GLN A 770 -36.60 -2.89 25.48
CA GLN A 770 -36.01 -3.78 26.48
C GLN A 770 -34.71 -4.43 25.99
N ARG A 771 -34.69 -4.94 24.75
CA ARG A 771 -33.47 -5.53 24.16
C ARG A 771 -32.35 -4.51 23.96
N VAL A 772 -32.69 -3.29 23.52
CA VAL A 772 -31.73 -2.19 23.39
C VAL A 772 -31.16 -1.84 24.75
N LYS A 773 -31.98 -1.76 25.80
CA LYS A 773 -31.53 -1.48 27.16
C LYS A 773 -30.57 -2.55 27.68
N ASP A 774 -30.94 -3.82 27.56
CA ASP A 774 -30.09 -4.94 28.01
C ASP A 774 -28.76 -4.96 27.26
N ARG A 775 -28.78 -4.75 25.93
CA ARG A 775 -27.55 -4.72 25.13
C ARG A 775 -26.70 -3.48 25.39
N THR A 776 -27.33 -2.34 25.70
CA THR A 776 -26.61 -1.12 26.07
C THR A 776 -25.86 -1.34 27.38
N VAL A 777 -26.47 -1.95 28.39
CA VAL A 777 -25.79 -2.26 29.67
C VAL A 777 -24.57 -3.17 29.44
N GLU A 778 -24.71 -4.21 28.62
CA GLU A 778 -23.62 -5.13 28.31
C GLU A 778 -22.48 -4.46 27.52
N LEU A 779 -22.81 -3.65 26.51
CA LEU A 779 -21.84 -2.86 25.74
C LEU A 779 -21.10 -1.86 26.62
N THR A 780 -21.80 -1.21 27.55
CA THR A 780 -21.20 -0.24 28.48
C THR A 780 -20.20 -0.96 29.39
N ARG A 781 -20.58 -2.13 29.93
CA ARG A 781 -19.70 -2.97 30.75
C ARG A 781 -18.42 -3.40 30.02
N VAL A 782 -18.53 -3.86 28.77
CA VAL A 782 -17.38 -4.30 27.98
C VAL A 782 -16.49 -3.13 27.55
N ASN A 783 -17.09 -1.97 27.21
CA ASN A 783 -16.33 -0.76 26.92
C ASN A 783 -15.58 -0.26 28.16
N GLU A 784 -16.18 -0.34 29.35
CA GLU A 784 -15.51 -0.02 30.61
C GLU A 784 -14.32 -0.96 30.89
N GLU A 785 -14.49 -2.27 30.69
CA GLU A 785 -13.40 -3.26 30.81
C GLU A 785 -12.26 -2.98 29.81
N LEU A 786 -12.60 -2.62 28.56
CA LEU A 786 -11.62 -2.29 27.52
C LEU A 786 -10.90 -0.96 27.80
N ALA A 787 -11.62 0.06 28.24
CA ALA A 787 -11.06 1.36 28.62
C ALA A 787 -10.11 1.22 29.82
N GLN A 788 -10.46 0.39 30.80
CA GLN A 788 -9.56 0.05 31.90
C GLN A 788 -8.29 -0.67 31.42
N ALA A 789 -8.41 -1.64 30.52
CA ALA A 789 -7.24 -2.33 29.96
C ALA A 789 -6.32 -1.38 29.15
N GLN A 790 -6.89 -0.44 28.39
CA GLN A 790 -6.12 0.58 27.67
C GLN A 790 -5.44 1.57 28.61
N MET A 791 -6.15 2.08 29.62
CA MET A 791 -5.55 2.97 30.62
C MET A 791 -4.38 2.28 31.32
N LEU A 792 -4.53 1.01 31.73
CA LEU A 792 -3.44 0.25 32.35
C LEU A 792 -2.22 0.09 31.41
N ALA A 793 -2.44 -0.09 30.11
CA ALA A 793 -1.36 -0.21 29.12
C ALA A 793 -0.67 1.14 28.83
N GLU A 794 -1.42 2.23 28.72
CA GLU A 794 -0.87 3.58 28.52
C GLU A 794 -0.16 4.09 29.77
N GLU A 795 -0.73 3.85 30.96
CA GLU A 795 -0.09 4.13 32.25
C GLU A 795 1.21 3.34 32.41
N ALA A 796 1.25 2.07 31.96
CA ALA A 796 2.49 1.29 31.94
C ALA A 796 3.55 1.89 30.98
N ASN A 797 3.15 2.46 29.84
CA ASN A 797 4.07 3.01 28.86
C ASN A 797 4.60 4.41 29.24
N LEU A 798 3.72 5.28 29.76
CA LEU A 798 4.11 6.56 30.36
C LEU A 798 4.95 6.33 31.61
N GLY A 799 4.59 5.33 32.42
CA GLY A 799 5.36 4.83 33.55
C GLY A 799 6.77 4.43 33.13
N LYS A 800 6.93 3.68 32.04
CA LYS A 800 8.25 3.28 31.49
C LYS A 800 9.11 4.47 31.10
N THR A 801 8.54 5.49 30.46
CA THR A 801 9.29 6.68 30.00
C THR A 801 9.70 7.57 31.17
N ARG A 802 8.78 7.80 32.13
CA ARG A 802 9.05 8.57 33.35
C ARG A 802 10.01 7.84 34.29
N PHE A 803 9.89 6.51 34.38
CA PHE A 803 10.81 5.63 35.09
C PHE A 803 12.22 5.71 34.51
N LEU A 804 12.40 5.68 33.19
CA LEU A 804 13.73 5.80 32.57
C LEU A 804 14.36 7.18 32.78
N ALA A 805 13.57 8.25 32.76
CA ALA A 805 14.05 9.60 33.06
C ALA A 805 14.43 9.77 34.54
N ALA A 806 13.63 9.24 35.47
CA ALA A 806 13.92 9.23 36.91
C ALA A 806 15.10 8.32 37.26
N ALA A 807 15.15 7.11 36.71
CA ALA A 807 16.27 6.18 36.86
C ALA A 807 17.58 6.77 36.32
N GLY A 808 17.53 7.58 35.26
CA GLY A 808 18.70 8.33 34.79
C GLY A 808 19.29 9.24 35.87
N HIS A 809 18.44 9.98 36.59
CA HIS A 809 18.86 10.84 37.70
C HIS A 809 19.42 10.01 38.87
N ASP A 810 18.69 8.97 39.27
CA ASP A 810 19.04 8.14 40.44
C ASP A 810 20.27 7.26 40.22
N ILE A 811 20.64 6.96 38.97
CA ILE A 811 21.87 6.23 38.62
C ILE A 811 23.06 7.19 38.45
N LEU A 812 22.84 8.40 37.92
CA LEU A 812 23.93 9.40 37.74
C LEU A 812 24.51 9.89 39.07
N GLN A 813 23.68 9.97 40.12
CA GLN A 813 24.06 10.48 41.43
C GLN A 813 25.08 9.59 42.19
N PRO A 814 24.85 8.27 42.38
CA PRO A 814 25.85 7.38 42.97
C PRO A 814 27.10 7.24 42.08
N LEU A 815 26.94 7.32 40.75
CA LEU A 815 28.08 7.32 39.82
C LEU A 815 28.98 8.55 40.01
N ASN A 816 28.38 9.73 40.21
CA ASN A 816 29.10 10.96 40.51
C ASN A 816 29.89 10.85 41.83
N ALA A 817 29.27 10.35 42.89
CA ALA A 817 29.94 10.12 44.17
C ALA A 817 31.11 9.13 44.04
N ALA A 818 30.89 7.98 43.40
CA ALA A 818 31.93 6.99 43.14
C ALA A 818 33.13 7.57 42.39
N ARG A 819 32.89 8.46 41.42
CA ARG A 819 33.95 9.12 40.67
C ARG A 819 34.73 10.13 41.52
N LEU A 820 34.06 10.89 42.39
CA LEU A 820 34.73 11.81 43.31
C LEU A 820 35.67 11.05 44.27
N TYR A 821 35.21 9.94 44.85
CA TYR A 821 36.07 9.09 45.70
C TYR A 821 37.24 8.49 44.93
N CYS A 822 36.98 7.96 43.73
CA CYS A 822 38.04 7.40 42.88
C CYS A 822 39.10 8.44 42.51
N SER A 823 38.67 9.66 42.16
CA SER A 823 39.56 10.79 41.84
C SER A 823 40.40 11.20 43.06
N SER A 824 39.80 11.24 44.25
CA SER A 824 40.53 11.51 45.51
C SER A 824 41.55 10.40 45.81
N LEU A 825 41.21 9.13 45.55
CA LEU A 825 42.13 8.00 45.70
C LEU A 825 43.30 8.06 44.72
N ILE A 826 43.07 8.45 43.47
CA ILE A 826 44.14 8.63 42.47
C ILE A 826 45.13 9.71 42.92
N GLU A 827 44.63 10.85 43.40
CA GLU A 827 45.45 11.95 43.91
C GLU A 827 46.27 11.52 45.15
N LYS A 828 45.69 10.75 46.09
CA LYS A 828 46.39 10.27 47.29
C LYS A 828 47.38 9.12 47.03
N ALA A 829 47.06 8.20 46.12
CA ALA A 829 47.84 6.96 45.91
C ALA A 829 49.03 7.12 44.94
N GLY A 830 49.08 8.21 44.17
CA GLY A 830 50.18 8.49 43.24
C GLY A 830 50.38 7.38 42.18
N LYS A 831 51.62 7.16 41.73
CA LYS A 831 51.94 6.18 40.66
C LYS A 831 52.07 4.71 41.16
N GLY A 832 51.69 4.42 42.40
CA GLY A 832 51.81 3.08 43.00
C GLY A 832 50.77 2.06 42.48
N PRO A 833 50.82 0.79 42.95
CA PRO A 833 49.85 -0.26 42.56
C PRO A 833 48.40 0.14 42.84
N THR A 834 48.16 0.80 43.99
CA THR A 834 46.86 1.35 44.38
C THR A 834 46.37 2.45 43.45
N GLY A 835 47.28 3.31 42.96
CA GLY A 835 46.95 4.33 41.97
C GLY A 835 46.61 3.76 40.59
N LYS A 836 47.28 2.67 40.18
CA LYS A 836 46.90 1.91 38.97
C LYS A 836 45.50 1.28 39.10
N ALA A 837 45.18 0.70 40.26
CA ALA A 837 43.85 0.15 40.51
C ALA A 837 42.76 1.24 40.49
N ALA A 838 43.04 2.41 41.09
CA ALA A 838 42.13 3.54 41.08
C ALA A 838 41.92 4.09 39.65
N ASN A 839 42.96 4.24 38.84
CA ASN A 839 42.83 4.62 37.42
C ASN A 839 41.96 3.63 36.62
N ASN A 840 42.06 2.32 36.88
CA ASN A 840 41.21 1.32 36.23
C ASN A 840 39.74 1.43 36.64
N ILE A 841 39.48 1.75 37.92
CA ILE A 841 38.12 2.02 38.42
C ILE A 841 37.57 3.28 37.78
N GLU A 842 38.36 4.37 37.69
CA GLU A 842 37.93 5.61 37.01
C GLU A 842 37.58 5.35 35.53
N SER A 843 38.40 4.59 34.81
CA SER A 843 38.12 4.22 33.41
C SER A 843 36.85 3.38 33.26
N SER A 844 36.57 2.50 34.22
CA SER A 844 35.34 1.70 34.26
C SER A 844 34.10 2.56 34.55
N LEU A 845 34.22 3.53 35.46
CA LEU A 845 33.15 4.50 35.75
C LEU A 845 32.86 5.42 34.55
N GLU A 846 33.89 5.88 33.83
CA GLU A 846 33.72 6.66 32.60
C GLU A 846 33.06 5.85 31.47
N SER A 847 33.37 4.54 31.41
CA SER A 847 32.70 3.63 30.49
C SER A 847 31.22 3.52 30.82
N VAL A 848 30.85 3.27 32.08
CA VAL A 848 29.44 3.21 32.53
C VAL A 848 28.69 4.53 32.26
N GLU A 849 29.33 5.67 32.48
CA GLU A 849 28.76 6.99 32.16
C GLU A 849 28.42 7.13 30.68
N THR A 850 29.34 6.70 29.80
CA THR A 850 29.16 6.76 28.34
C THR A 850 27.98 5.88 27.89
N ILE A 851 27.86 4.69 28.49
CA ILE A 851 26.77 3.74 28.25
C ILE A 851 25.44 4.35 28.66
N LEU A 852 25.35 4.85 29.90
CA LEU A 852 24.13 5.40 30.44
C LEU A 852 23.67 6.64 29.66
N GLY A 853 24.62 7.51 29.28
CA GLY A 853 24.36 8.64 28.41
C GLY A 853 23.73 8.20 27.08
N ALA A 854 24.34 7.21 26.41
CA ALA A 854 23.83 6.69 25.14
C ALA A 854 22.40 6.13 25.25
N VAL A 855 22.09 5.37 26.31
CA VAL A 855 20.75 4.79 26.55
C VAL A 855 19.72 5.89 26.82
N LEU A 856 20.06 6.89 27.63
CA LEU A 856 19.17 8.02 27.94
C LEU A 856 18.91 8.88 26.70
N ASP A 857 19.90 9.07 25.85
CA ASP A 857 19.75 9.80 24.60
C ASP A 857 18.84 9.06 23.60
N ILE A 858 18.97 7.74 23.47
CA ILE A 858 18.07 6.91 22.65
C ILE A 858 16.64 7.04 23.15
N SER A 859 16.42 6.89 24.47
CA SER A 859 15.09 7.00 25.07
C SER A 859 14.45 8.37 24.84
N ARG A 860 15.23 9.47 24.90
CA ARG A 860 14.75 10.83 24.61
C ARG A 860 14.43 11.05 23.12
N LEU A 861 15.23 10.44 22.23
CA LEU A 861 15.01 10.48 20.78
C LEU A 861 13.76 9.68 20.38
N ASP A 862 13.51 8.51 20.98
CA ASP A 862 12.30 7.68 20.74
C ASP A 862 11.02 8.33 21.26
N ALA A 863 11.08 9.02 22.40
CA ALA A 863 9.94 9.70 22.99
C ALA A 863 9.58 11.03 22.29
N GLY A 864 10.32 11.44 21.25
CA GLY A 864 10.11 12.72 20.55
C GLY A 864 10.39 13.96 21.40
N ALA A 865 11.02 13.81 22.57
CA ALA A 865 11.26 14.89 23.55
C ALA A 865 12.41 15.84 23.15
N MET A 866 13.18 15.51 22.11
CA MET A 866 14.32 16.30 21.64
C MET A 866 13.93 17.13 20.41
N LYS A 867 13.73 18.44 20.60
CA LYS A 867 13.43 19.40 19.51
C LYS A 867 14.73 20.04 18.99
N PRO A 868 15.03 19.99 17.68
CA PRO A 868 16.21 20.66 17.10
C PRO A 868 16.16 22.18 17.24
N ASP A 869 17.29 22.81 17.55
CA ASP A 869 17.46 24.27 17.51
C ASP A 869 18.27 24.69 16.27
N ASP A 870 17.57 25.05 15.20
CA ASP A 870 18.20 25.37 13.91
C ASP A 870 18.94 26.71 13.96
N THR A 871 20.27 26.65 13.89
CA THR A 871 21.16 27.83 13.91
C THR A 871 22.04 27.88 12.66
N VAL A 872 22.42 29.09 12.22
CA VAL A 872 23.36 29.28 11.11
C VAL A 872 24.78 29.39 11.65
N PHE A 873 25.69 28.53 11.20
CA PHE A 873 27.09 28.55 11.62
C PHE A 873 28.05 28.05 10.53
N SER A 874 29.34 28.37 10.67
CA SER A 874 30.40 27.91 9.76
C SER A 874 30.77 26.46 10.06
N LEU A 875 30.75 25.59 9.04
CA LEU A 875 31.19 24.20 9.17
C LEU A 875 32.67 24.09 9.56
N ASP A 876 33.46 25.08 9.21
CA ASP A 876 34.90 25.08 9.43
C ASP A 876 35.27 25.13 10.92
N GLU A 877 34.57 25.97 11.69
CA GLU A 877 34.76 26.09 13.13
C GLU A 877 34.41 24.77 13.84
N LEU A 878 33.31 24.13 13.40
CA LEU A 878 32.87 22.83 13.91
C LEU A 878 33.89 21.72 13.62
N LEU A 879 34.36 21.63 12.37
CA LEU A 879 35.29 20.59 11.95
C LEU A 879 36.67 20.74 12.58
N ARG A 880 37.17 21.98 12.75
CA ARG A 880 38.43 22.23 13.49
C ARG A 880 38.32 21.79 14.94
N GLN A 881 37.19 22.04 15.60
CA GLN A 881 36.97 21.62 16.97
C GLN A 881 37.00 20.08 17.08
N ILE A 882 36.32 19.37 16.18
CA ILE A 882 36.36 17.90 16.12
C ILE A 882 37.79 17.41 15.83
N GLY A 883 38.52 18.08 14.95
CA GLY A 883 39.94 17.78 14.70
C GLY A 883 40.77 17.84 15.98
N ASN A 884 40.68 18.93 16.73
CA ASN A 884 41.41 19.11 17.98
C ASN A 884 41.04 18.05 19.03
N ASP A 885 39.77 17.67 19.11
CA ASP A 885 39.27 16.66 20.05
C ASP A 885 39.85 15.25 19.74
N PHE A 886 40.03 14.90 18.45
CA PHE A 886 40.40 13.54 18.02
C PHE A 886 41.86 13.38 17.55
N GLN A 887 42.61 14.47 17.36
CA GLN A 887 44.02 14.42 16.95
C GLN A 887 44.89 13.61 17.93
N PRO A 888 44.78 13.78 19.27
CA PRO A 888 45.57 13.01 20.23
C PRO A 888 45.25 11.51 20.17
N LEU A 889 43.96 11.15 20.03
CA LEU A 889 43.51 9.76 19.95
C LEU A 889 44.01 9.08 18.66
N ALA A 890 43.99 9.79 17.54
CA ALA A 890 44.56 9.30 16.29
C ALA A 890 46.09 9.12 16.40
N ALA A 891 46.79 10.05 17.05
CA ALA A 891 48.24 9.98 17.26
C ALA A 891 48.64 8.80 18.16
N GLU A 892 47.90 8.55 19.25
CA GLU A 892 48.10 7.39 20.13
C GLU A 892 47.98 6.06 19.36
N ARG A 893 47.03 5.98 18.43
CA ARG A 893 46.86 4.83 17.52
C ARG A 893 47.75 4.85 16.27
N LYS A 894 48.65 5.84 16.15
CA LYS A 894 49.54 6.02 14.98
C LYS A 894 48.80 6.13 13.64
N LEU A 895 47.64 6.79 13.63
CA LEU A 895 46.82 7.06 12.44
C LEU A 895 46.96 8.51 11.99
N GLY A 896 46.94 8.76 10.68
CA GLY A 896 46.87 10.12 10.15
C GLY A 896 45.43 10.64 10.14
N LEU A 897 45.08 11.60 11.01
CA LEU A 897 43.81 12.33 10.94
C LEU A 897 44.01 13.65 10.19
N THR A 898 43.24 13.85 9.11
CA THR A 898 43.26 15.09 8.31
C THR A 898 41.87 15.70 8.27
N ILE A 899 41.76 16.96 8.70
CA ILE A 899 40.54 17.75 8.59
C ILE A 899 40.73 18.78 7.47
N MET A 900 39.87 18.73 6.46
CA MET A 900 39.90 19.69 5.35
C MET A 900 39.18 20.98 5.76
N PRO A 901 39.77 22.17 5.51
CA PRO A 901 39.09 23.44 5.76
C PRO A 901 37.85 23.57 4.86
N SER A 902 36.84 24.28 5.36
CA SER A 902 35.60 24.55 4.63
C SER A 902 35.29 26.05 4.65
N SER A 903 34.58 26.56 3.65
CA SER A 903 34.06 27.93 3.65
C SER A 903 32.54 27.98 3.68
N LEU A 904 31.87 26.83 3.86
CA LEU A 904 30.42 26.71 3.82
C LEU A 904 29.81 26.97 5.18
N SER A 905 28.71 27.72 5.18
CA SER A 905 27.80 27.87 6.32
C SER A 905 26.56 27.01 6.09
N VAL A 906 26.01 26.45 7.16
CA VAL A 906 24.82 25.60 7.14
C VAL A 906 23.82 26.05 8.18
N MET A 907 22.55 25.67 8.00
CA MET A 907 21.46 25.92 8.95
C MET A 907 20.96 24.59 9.51
N THR A 908 21.28 24.29 10.76
CA THR A 908 20.82 23.09 11.50
C THR A 908 21.21 23.24 12.99
N ASP A 909 20.90 22.26 13.83
CA ASP A 909 21.37 22.21 15.20
C ASP A 909 22.88 21.89 15.26
N ARG A 910 23.68 22.88 15.69
CA ARG A 910 25.14 22.77 15.79
C ARG A 910 25.58 21.63 16.71
N ASN A 911 24.87 21.41 17.83
CA ASN A 911 25.26 20.44 18.84
C ASN A 911 24.94 19.01 18.40
N LEU A 912 23.76 18.79 17.82
CA LEU A 912 23.36 17.50 17.29
C LEU A 912 24.21 17.12 16.07
N LEU A 913 24.49 18.08 15.17
CA LEU A 913 25.40 17.83 14.04
C LEU A 913 26.83 17.52 14.52
N ARG A 914 27.35 18.26 15.52
CA ARG A 914 28.65 17.96 16.14
C ARG A 914 28.69 16.51 16.59
N ARG A 915 27.68 16.10 17.34
CA ARG A 915 27.58 14.78 17.96
C ARG A 915 27.50 13.66 16.93
N LEU A 916 26.75 13.88 15.86
CA LEU A 916 26.69 12.96 14.72
C LEU A 916 28.09 12.76 14.12
N ILE A 917 28.79 13.85 13.79
CA ILE A 917 30.13 13.78 13.18
C ILE A 917 31.15 13.16 14.15
N GLN A 918 31.10 13.50 15.45
CA GLN A 918 31.98 12.91 16.46
C GLN A 918 31.83 11.38 16.54
N ASN A 919 30.61 10.85 16.47
CA ASN A 919 30.39 9.41 16.45
C ASN A 919 30.98 8.75 15.19
N LEU A 920 30.84 9.41 14.03
CA LEU A 920 31.43 8.92 12.78
C LEU A 920 32.97 8.93 12.83
N VAL A 921 33.59 10.01 13.30
CA VAL A 921 35.05 10.14 13.42
C VAL A 921 35.62 9.18 14.46
N SER A 922 34.94 9.03 15.60
CA SER A 922 35.31 8.06 16.63
C SER A 922 35.29 6.63 16.07
N ASN A 923 34.25 6.25 15.33
CA ASN A 923 34.19 4.94 14.67
C ASN A 923 35.30 4.78 13.62
N ALA A 924 35.56 5.79 12.80
CA ALA A 924 36.63 5.77 11.80
C ALA A 924 38.02 5.50 12.43
N ILE A 925 38.33 6.14 13.57
CA ILE A 925 39.59 5.93 14.31
C ILE A 925 39.61 4.55 15.00
N LYS A 926 38.48 4.11 15.56
CA LYS A 926 38.38 2.82 16.27
C LYS A 926 38.61 1.63 15.35
N TYR A 927 38.04 1.64 14.15
CA TYR A 927 38.05 0.52 13.22
C TYR A 927 39.14 0.59 12.14
N THR A 928 40.03 1.59 12.21
CA THR A 928 41.22 1.67 11.36
C THR A 928 42.46 1.20 12.11
N ARG A 929 43.04 0.06 11.69
CA ARG A 929 44.27 -0.49 12.31
C ARG A 929 45.52 0.30 11.95
N ARG A 930 45.68 0.64 10.67
CA ARG A 930 46.80 1.39 10.09
C ARG A 930 46.26 2.20 8.91
N GLY A 931 46.74 3.43 8.74
CA GLY A 931 46.33 4.28 7.63
C GLY A 931 45.91 5.67 8.10
N ARG A 932 44.84 6.18 7.50
CA ARG A 932 44.38 7.56 7.67
C ARG A 932 42.86 7.68 7.71
N VAL A 933 42.41 8.73 8.39
CA VAL A 933 41.02 9.19 8.44
C VAL A 933 40.98 10.61 7.87
N LEU A 934 40.10 10.85 6.91
CA LEU A 934 39.90 12.14 6.26
C LEU A 934 38.49 12.64 6.56
N VAL A 935 38.37 13.86 7.06
CA VAL A 935 37.08 14.54 7.23
C VAL A 935 37.08 15.79 6.35
N GLY A 936 36.07 15.94 5.50
CA GLY A 936 35.96 17.09 4.63
C GLY A 936 34.55 17.34 4.13
N VAL A 937 34.35 18.46 3.43
CA VAL A 937 33.03 18.86 2.92
C VAL A 937 33.11 19.09 1.42
N ARG A 938 32.14 18.58 0.67
CA ARG A 938 31.97 18.85 -0.76
C ARG A 938 30.72 19.66 -1.00
N ARG A 939 30.80 20.70 -1.82
CA ARG A 939 29.61 21.41 -2.29
C ARG A 939 28.99 20.66 -3.46
N ARG A 940 27.67 20.43 -3.40
CA ARG A 940 26.83 19.81 -4.42
C ARG A 940 25.65 20.73 -4.73
N GLY A 941 25.91 21.81 -5.49
CA GLY A 941 24.90 22.83 -5.77
C GLY A 941 24.53 23.62 -4.51
N GLU A 942 23.27 23.49 -4.08
CA GLU A 942 22.72 24.07 -2.83
C GLU A 942 22.92 23.16 -1.60
N LEU A 943 23.53 21.98 -1.78
CA LEU A 943 23.78 21.04 -0.70
C LEU A 943 25.27 21.00 -0.33
N ALA A 944 25.56 20.80 0.95
CA ALA A 944 26.85 20.40 1.48
C ALA A 944 26.83 18.90 1.76
N GLU A 945 27.89 18.20 1.36
CA GLU A 945 28.11 16.78 1.61
C GLU A 945 29.33 16.65 2.54
N ILE A 946 29.10 16.45 3.83
CA ILE A 946 30.16 16.21 4.83
C ILE A 946 30.57 14.74 4.74
N GLN A 947 31.84 14.46 4.48
CA GLN A 947 32.37 13.12 4.30
C GLN A 947 33.37 12.77 5.41
N VAL A 948 33.17 11.62 6.05
CA VAL A 948 34.15 10.98 6.94
C VAL A 948 34.61 9.70 6.25
N ILE A 949 35.89 9.65 5.87
CA ILE A 949 36.49 8.56 5.09
C ILE A 949 37.59 7.92 5.91
N ASP A 950 37.50 6.63 6.15
CA ASP A 950 38.52 5.82 6.80
C ASP A 950 39.13 4.79 5.84
N THR A 951 40.27 4.24 6.24
CA THR A 951 41.00 3.18 5.53
C THR A 951 41.00 1.88 6.34
N GLY A 952 39.98 1.69 7.17
CA GLY A 952 39.88 0.58 8.11
C GLY A 952 39.38 -0.72 7.51
N ILE A 953 38.85 -1.60 8.38
CA ILE A 953 38.42 -2.96 8.00
C ILE A 953 37.29 -2.99 6.96
N GLY A 954 36.58 -1.87 6.78
CA GLY A 954 35.39 -1.81 5.93
C GLY A 954 34.23 -2.63 6.49
N ILE A 955 33.08 -2.55 5.82
CA ILE A 955 31.82 -3.18 6.21
C ILE A 955 31.31 -3.95 4.99
N ALA A 956 30.96 -5.22 5.19
CA ALA A 956 30.38 -6.05 4.15
C ALA A 956 29.02 -5.51 3.69
N ALA A 957 28.71 -5.63 2.40
CA ALA A 957 27.55 -4.99 1.78
C ALA A 957 26.21 -5.46 2.38
N ASP A 958 26.15 -6.71 2.84
CA ASP A 958 25.01 -7.33 3.53
C ASP A 958 24.81 -6.80 4.96
N LYS A 959 25.85 -6.19 5.55
CA LYS A 959 25.83 -5.65 6.91
C LYS A 959 25.61 -4.14 6.98
N LEU A 960 25.57 -3.44 5.85
CA LEU A 960 25.45 -1.97 5.80
C LEU A 960 24.18 -1.43 6.46
N ASN A 961 23.06 -2.16 6.37
CA ASN A 961 21.83 -1.79 7.09
C ASN A 961 21.89 -2.24 8.56
N THR A 962 22.52 -3.39 8.82
CA THR A 962 22.55 -4.00 10.14
C THR A 962 23.41 -3.21 11.14
N VAL A 963 24.45 -2.53 10.68
CA VAL A 963 25.34 -1.72 11.54
C VAL A 963 24.65 -0.53 12.22
N PHE A 964 23.43 -0.18 11.79
CA PHE A 964 22.61 0.86 12.43
C PHE A 964 21.66 0.32 13.52
N HIS A 965 21.56 -1.01 13.71
CA HIS A 965 20.77 -1.58 14.80
C HIS A 965 21.47 -1.42 16.16
N GLU A 966 20.64 -1.30 17.20
CA GLU A 966 21.12 -1.20 18.58
C GLU A 966 21.80 -2.50 19.03
N PHE A 967 22.82 -2.36 19.87
CA PHE A 967 23.60 -3.47 20.43
C PHE A 967 24.23 -4.41 19.39
N THR A 968 24.25 -4.00 18.13
CA THR A 968 24.70 -4.84 17.03
C THR A 968 26.16 -4.56 16.75
N ARG A 969 27.00 -5.57 17.00
CA ARG A 969 28.43 -5.58 16.63
C ARG A 969 28.66 -6.67 15.60
N LEU A 970 29.45 -6.36 14.57
CA LEU A 970 29.91 -7.35 13.62
C LEU A 970 31.09 -8.13 14.23
N ASP A 971 31.18 -9.43 14.01
CA ASP A 971 32.22 -10.29 14.61
C ASP A 971 33.65 -9.80 14.33
N GLU A 972 33.89 -9.25 13.13
CA GLU A 972 35.17 -8.64 12.74
C GLU A 972 35.44 -7.30 13.43
N GLY A 973 34.39 -6.50 13.71
CA GLY A 973 34.50 -5.24 14.46
C GLY A 973 34.60 -5.46 15.97
N ALA A 974 33.98 -6.53 16.48
CA ALA A 974 34.00 -6.88 17.90
C ALA A 974 35.40 -7.28 18.40
N ARG A 975 36.24 -7.84 17.51
CA ARG A 975 37.66 -8.15 17.77
C ARG A 975 38.57 -6.93 17.77
N GLU A 976 38.15 -5.83 17.13
CA GLU A 976 39.00 -4.67 16.84
C GLU A 976 38.87 -3.51 17.82
N ALA A 977 37.67 -3.30 18.36
CA ALA A 977 37.43 -2.24 19.32
C ALA A 977 36.31 -2.63 20.27
N ASP A 978 36.49 -2.30 21.54
CA ASP A 978 35.44 -2.48 22.55
C ASP A 978 34.41 -1.35 22.49
N GLY A 979 33.13 -1.70 22.68
CA GLY A 979 32.01 -0.76 22.58
C GLY A 979 30.65 -1.44 22.52
N LEU A 980 29.59 -0.72 22.88
CA LEU A 980 28.25 -1.29 23.02
C LEU A 980 27.46 -1.47 21.71
N GLY A 981 27.96 -1.02 20.56
CA GLY A 981 27.19 -1.06 19.30
C GLY A 981 26.05 -0.02 19.23
N LEU A 982 26.13 1.07 20.00
CA LEU A 982 25.10 2.14 20.00
C LEU A 982 25.48 3.37 19.15
N GLY A 983 26.74 3.48 18.71
CA GLY A 983 27.23 4.71 18.06
C GLY A 983 26.53 5.04 16.74
N LEU A 984 26.33 4.03 15.89
CA LEU A 984 25.68 4.23 14.58
C LEU A 984 24.16 4.33 14.67
N SER A 985 23.51 3.63 15.62
CA SER A 985 22.07 3.82 15.86
C SER A 985 21.74 5.24 16.34
N ILE A 986 22.62 5.85 17.14
CA ILE A 986 22.52 7.27 17.52
C ILE A 986 22.70 8.19 16.31
N VAL A 987 23.68 7.91 15.44
CA VAL A 987 23.91 8.69 14.21
C VAL A 987 22.66 8.69 13.32
N ASP A 988 22.05 7.53 13.12
CA ASP A 988 20.84 7.38 12.31
C ASP A 988 19.63 8.11 12.92
N ARG A 989 19.43 8.01 14.24
CA ARG A 989 18.36 8.73 14.95
C ARG A 989 18.55 10.24 14.89
N ILE A 990 19.78 10.74 15.09
CA ILE A 990 20.09 12.18 14.97
C ILE A 990 19.87 12.65 13.52
N ALA A 991 20.31 11.89 12.51
CA ALA A 991 20.08 12.23 11.11
C ALA A 991 18.58 12.34 10.80
N ARG A 992 17.76 11.41 11.31
CA ARG A 992 16.29 11.45 11.18
C ARG A 992 15.67 12.67 11.87
N VAL A 993 16.09 12.99 13.09
CA VAL A 993 15.62 14.17 13.85
C VAL A 993 15.99 15.48 13.15
N LEU A 994 17.20 15.58 12.61
CA LEU A 994 17.66 16.74 11.83
C LEU A 994 17.16 16.75 10.38
N ARG A 995 16.46 15.70 9.93
CA ARG A 995 15.99 15.51 8.55
C ARG A 995 17.12 15.55 7.51
N LEU A 996 18.29 15.02 7.88
CA LEU A 996 19.47 14.94 7.03
C LEU A 996 19.59 13.57 6.39
N GLU A 997 20.04 13.53 5.14
CA GLU A 997 20.30 12.27 4.44
C GLU A 997 21.69 11.74 4.82
N LEU A 998 21.74 10.50 5.32
CA LEU A 998 22.97 9.77 5.63
C LEU A 998 23.21 8.70 4.57
N GLN A 999 24.39 8.73 3.94
CA GLN A 999 24.81 7.71 2.98
C GLN A 999 26.09 7.00 3.47
N ILE A 1000 26.13 5.68 3.28
CA ILE A 1000 27.28 4.84 3.62
C ILE A 1000 27.80 4.11 2.38
N PHE A 1001 29.10 4.14 2.18
CA PHE A 1001 29.79 3.39 1.14
C PHE A 1001 31.00 2.72 1.76
N SER A 1002 31.00 1.39 1.84
CA SER A 1002 32.10 0.64 2.41
C SER A 1002 32.51 -0.52 1.52
N ASN A 1003 33.81 -0.82 1.52
CA ASN A 1003 34.36 -2.00 0.87
C ASN A 1003 35.19 -2.77 1.91
N PRO A 1004 34.91 -4.06 2.15
CA PRO A 1004 35.71 -4.89 3.06
C PRO A 1004 37.21 -4.80 2.73
N GLY A 1005 38.02 -4.57 3.76
CA GLY A 1005 39.48 -4.41 3.69
C GLY A 1005 39.99 -3.09 3.08
N LYS A 1006 39.10 -2.18 2.62
CA LYS A 1006 39.49 -0.91 1.98
C LYS A 1006 39.00 0.34 2.73
N GLY A 1007 38.18 0.17 3.77
CA GLY A 1007 37.65 1.25 4.61
C GLY A 1007 36.22 1.67 4.26
N THR A 1008 35.71 2.65 5.02
CA THR A 1008 34.33 3.15 4.91
C THR A 1008 34.28 4.65 4.65
N ARG A 1009 33.29 5.09 3.87
CA ARG A 1009 32.90 6.49 3.69
C ARG A 1009 31.48 6.69 4.20
N PHE A 1010 31.32 7.54 5.20
CA PHE A 1010 30.04 8.09 5.61
C PHE A 1010 29.87 9.50 5.01
N SER A 1011 28.70 9.80 4.47
CA SER A 1011 28.36 11.10 3.88
C SER A 1011 27.06 11.63 4.49
N VAL A 1012 27.08 12.87 4.98
CA VAL A 1012 25.91 13.57 5.56
C VAL A 1012 25.57 14.75 4.66
N ILE A 1013 24.34 14.78 4.14
CA ILE A 1013 23.90 15.79 3.17
C ILE A 1013 22.96 16.78 3.86
N LEU A 1014 23.28 18.07 3.76
CA LEU A 1014 22.54 19.16 4.39
C LEU A 1014 22.55 20.44 3.53
N PRO A 1015 21.51 21.30 3.62
CA PRO A 1015 21.44 22.52 2.82
C PRO A 1015 22.51 23.56 3.22
N VAL A 1016 23.08 24.22 2.21
CA VAL A 1016 24.00 25.36 2.41
C VAL A 1016 23.18 26.60 2.73
N ALA A 1017 23.52 27.29 3.81
CA ALA A 1017 22.96 28.59 4.14
C ALA A 1017 23.71 29.71 3.42
N ALA A 1018 23.02 30.81 3.11
CA ALA A 1018 23.65 32.00 2.58
C ALA A 1018 24.73 32.50 3.56
N ALA A 1019 25.93 32.77 3.04
CA ALA A 1019 27.06 33.17 3.87
C ALA A 1019 26.75 34.50 4.58
N GLN A 1020 26.68 34.50 5.91
CA GLN A 1020 26.95 35.73 6.66
C GLN A 1020 28.44 35.99 6.57
N GLU A 1021 28.84 37.20 6.17
CA GLU A 1021 30.22 37.64 6.24
C GLU A 1021 30.74 37.41 7.67
N PRO A 1022 31.89 36.73 7.85
CA PRO A 1022 32.45 36.56 9.18
C PRO A 1022 32.81 37.94 9.73
N ARG A 1023 32.04 38.40 10.73
CA ARG A 1023 32.39 39.57 11.53
C ARG A 1023 33.77 39.28 12.12
N ARG A 1024 34.79 39.98 11.63
CA ARG A 1024 36.19 39.86 12.06
C ARG A 1024 36.25 40.17 13.56
N VAL A 1025 36.17 39.15 14.41
CA VAL A 1025 36.47 39.30 15.83
C VAL A 1025 37.98 39.41 15.92
N VAL A 1026 38.45 40.63 16.14
CA VAL A 1026 39.81 40.93 16.57
C VAL A 1026 40.02 40.20 17.89
N THR A 1027 40.61 39.00 17.84
CA THR A 1027 41.01 38.28 19.04
C THR A 1027 42.32 38.86 19.53
N ALA A 1028 42.23 39.84 20.42
CA ALA A 1028 43.32 40.13 21.33
C ALA A 1028 43.55 38.86 22.17
N LYS A 1029 44.69 38.18 21.95
CA LYS A 1029 45.13 37.09 22.83
C LYS A 1029 45.37 37.67 24.23
N ALA A 1030 44.46 37.40 25.16
CA ALA A 1030 44.79 37.51 26.58
C ALA A 1030 45.87 36.45 26.91
N PRO A 1031 46.87 36.79 27.74
CA PRO A 1031 47.96 35.86 28.06
C PRO A 1031 47.41 34.67 28.82
N VAL A 1032 47.89 33.47 28.47
CA VAL A 1032 47.62 32.23 29.19
C VAL A 1032 48.18 32.40 30.60
N ARG A 1033 47.29 32.57 31.59
CA ARG A 1033 47.66 32.62 33.01
C ARG A 1033 48.16 31.24 33.43
N THR A 1034 49.39 31.17 33.93
CA THR A 1034 50.00 29.98 34.53
C THR A 1034 49.15 29.46 35.68
N ALA A 1035 49.06 28.13 35.81
CA ALA A 1035 48.25 27.41 36.77
C ALA A 1035 48.42 27.95 38.21
N ALA A 1036 47.44 28.71 38.68
CA ALA A 1036 47.40 29.18 40.05
C ALA A 1036 47.07 28.02 41.00
N SER A 1037 47.84 27.88 42.08
CA SER A 1037 47.59 26.90 43.13
C SER A 1037 46.23 27.18 43.81
N LEU A 1038 45.43 26.13 43.99
CA LEU A 1038 44.15 26.19 44.72
C LEU A 1038 44.33 26.03 46.24
N ALA A 1039 45.56 25.80 46.71
CA ALA A 1039 45.88 25.61 48.12
C ALA A 1039 45.48 26.85 48.95
N GLY A 1040 44.79 26.62 50.07
CA GLY A 1040 44.35 27.64 51.02
C GLY A 1040 42.97 28.27 50.75
N LEU A 1041 42.28 27.90 49.66
CA LEU A 1041 40.95 28.44 49.36
C LEU A 1041 39.87 27.87 50.27
N ARG A 1042 38.96 28.72 50.76
CA ARG A 1042 37.75 28.31 51.48
C ARG A 1042 36.59 28.09 50.50
N VAL A 1043 36.15 26.85 50.38
CA VAL A 1043 35.11 26.42 49.44
C VAL A 1043 33.88 26.00 50.21
N LEU A 1044 32.73 26.62 49.95
CA LEU A 1044 31.44 26.18 50.49
C LEU A 1044 30.73 25.30 49.48
N CYS A 1045 30.42 24.07 49.86
CA CYS A 1045 29.75 23.08 49.01
C CYS A 1045 28.32 22.86 49.50
N ILE A 1046 27.34 22.96 48.60
CA ILE A 1046 25.92 22.79 48.92
C ILE A 1046 25.34 21.70 48.02
N ASP A 1047 24.90 20.58 48.59
CA ASP A 1047 24.29 19.45 47.89
C ASP A 1047 23.46 18.65 48.90
N ASN A 1048 22.30 18.12 48.51
CA ASN A 1048 21.43 17.36 49.41
C ASN A 1048 21.92 15.92 49.67
N ASP A 1049 22.86 15.39 48.87
CA ASP A 1049 23.46 14.07 49.07
C ASP A 1049 24.75 14.13 49.88
N ALA A 1050 24.71 13.59 51.10
CA ALA A 1050 25.86 13.52 52.00
C ALA A 1050 27.09 12.83 51.39
N ARG A 1051 26.90 11.87 50.47
CA ARG A 1051 28.02 11.15 49.82
C ARG A 1051 28.72 12.02 48.77
N ILE A 1052 27.99 12.90 48.09
CA ILE A 1052 28.57 13.86 47.14
C ILE A 1052 29.33 14.93 47.91
N LEU A 1053 28.77 15.44 49.00
CA LEU A 1053 29.44 16.39 49.89
C LEU A 1053 30.75 15.83 50.44
N ASP A 1054 30.75 14.58 50.92
CA ASP A 1054 31.96 13.94 51.44
C ASP A 1054 33.02 13.69 50.35
N GLY A 1055 32.59 13.20 49.18
CA GLY A 1055 33.48 13.03 48.02
C GLY A 1055 34.09 14.35 47.53
N MET A 1056 33.30 15.44 47.52
CA MET A 1056 33.79 16.78 47.18
C MET A 1056 34.77 17.30 48.24
N ARG A 1057 34.48 17.12 49.53
CA ARG A 1057 35.38 17.47 50.63
C ARG A 1057 36.74 16.78 50.46
N LEU A 1058 36.75 15.46 50.32
CA LEU A 1058 37.97 14.67 50.16
C LEU A 1058 38.78 15.02 48.90
N LEU A 1059 38.11 15.37 47.80
CA LEU A 1059 38.78 15.79 46.57
C LEU A 1059 39.44 17.17 46.72
N LEU A 1060 38.69 18.14 47.26
CA LEU A 1060 39.12 19.53 47.37
C LEU A 1060 40.16 19.73 48.48
N GLU A 1061 40.03 19.04 49.62
CA GLU A 1061 41.08 18.97 50.66
C GLU A 1061 42.37 18.34 50.11
N GLY A 1062 42.25 17.35 49.22
CA GLY A 1062 43.37 16.79 48.48
C GLY A 1062 44.10 17.81 47.59
N TRP A 1063 43.44 18.91 47.22
CA TRP A 1063 44.05 20.03 46.48
C TRP A 1063 44.54 21.16 47.40
N GLY A 1064 44.42 20.98 48.72
CA GLY A 1064 44.82 21.94 49.74
C GLY A 1064 43.77 22.99 50.08
N CYS A 1065 42.51 22.83 49.67
CA CYS A 1065 41.41 23.74 50.04
C CYS A 1065 40.88 23.44 51.45
N SER A 1066 40.30 24.45 52.11
CA SER A 1066 39.45 24.29 53.30
C SER A 1066 37.99 24.22 52.86
N VAL A 1067 37.25 23.19 53.25
CA VAL A 1067 35.91 22.91 52.68
C VAL A 1067 34.84 22.87 53.77
N ASP A 1068 33.82 23.71 53.63
CA ASP A 1068 32.60 23.67 54.43
C ASP A 1068 31.46 23.05 53.59
N THR A 1069 30.56 22.28 54.21
CA THR A 1069 29.49 21.54 53.52
C THR A 1069 28.12 21.82 54.13
N LEU A 1070 27.10 22.08 53.30
CA LEU A 1070 25.70 22.30 53.71
C LEU A 1070 24.76 21.46 52.85
N ALA A 1071 23.62 21.03 53.43
CA ALA A 1071 22.59 20.29 52.70
C ALA A 1071 21.60 21.20 51.94
N GLY A 1072 21.47 22.46 52.36
CA GLY A 1072 20.58 23.46 51.77
C GLY A 1072 20.71 24.82 52.46
N SER A 1073 19.91 25.81 52.07
CA SER A 1073 19.98 27.17 52.64
C SER A 1073 19.47 27.24 54.09
N GLY A 1074 18.68 26.27 54.55
CA GLY A 1074 18.17 26.22 55.93
C GLY A 1074 19.26 26.10 56.99
N ASP A 1075 20.43 25.55 56.65
CA ASP A 1075 21.57 25.43 57.56
C ASP A 1075 22.58 26.60 57.44
N LEU A 1076 22.28 27.64 56.65
CA LEU A 1076 23.16 28.82 56.49
C LEU A 1076 23.44 29.55 57.81
N GLU A 1077 22.47 29.57 58.74
CA GLU A 1077 22.64 30.20 60.05
C GLU A 1077 23.67 29.49 60.94
N ARG A 1078 23.91 28.19 60.69
CA ARG A 1078 24.85 27.36 61.44
C ARG A 1078 26.29 27.41 60.90
N SER A 1079 26.51 27.87 59.66
CA SER A 1079 27.83 27.80 59.00
C SER A 1079 28.84 28.87 59.46
N GLY A 1080 28.45 29.78 60.37
CA GLY A 1080 29.34 30.83 60.89
C GLY A 1080 29.58 31.98 59.89
N LYS A 1081 29.72 33.21 60.40
CA LYS A 1081 29.74 34.47 59.64
C LYS A 1081 30.96 34.71 58.71
N ARG A 1082 31.75 33.68 58.34
CA ARG A 1082 32.96 33.87 57.52
C ARG A 1082 32.62 33.70 56.03
N ARG A 1083 33.02 34.69 55.22
CA ARG A 1083 32.81 34.71 53.77
C ARG A 1083 33.62 33.58 53.10
N PRO A 1084 32.98 32.68 52.31
CA PRO A 1084 33.70 31.71 51.48
C PRO A 1084 34.38 32.39 50.28
N ASP A 1085 35.48 31.82 49.81
CA ASP A 1085 36.20 32.32 48.64
C ASP A 1085 35.54 31.84 47.33
N ILE A 1086 34.81 30.72 47.37
CA ILE A 1086 33.97 30.21 46.27
C ILE A 1086 32.86 29.30 46.79
N VAL A 1087 31.69 29.37 46.16
CA VAL A 1087 30.54 28.49 46.44
C VAL A 1087 30.33 27.50 45.31
N LEU A 1088 30.15 26.23 45.63
CA LEU A 1088 29.76 25.16 44.70
C LEU A 1088 28.38 24.67 45.14
N ALA A 1089 27.33 24.96 44.38
CA ALA A 1089 25.95 24.62 44.78
C ALA A 1089 25.27 23.72 43.75
N ASP A 1090 24.61 22.66 44.20
CA ASP A 1090 23.75 21.83 43.35
C ASP A 1090 22.47 22.57 42.98
N TYR A 1091 21.97 22.36 41.77
CA TYR A 1091 20.74 23.02 41.30
C TYR A 1091 19.47 22.49 41.98
N HIS A 1092 19.39 21.18 42.26
CA HIS A 1092 18.22 20.57 42.89
C HIS A 1092 18.48 20.36 44.38
N LEU A 1093 18.00 21.29 45.22
CA LEU A 1093 18.03 21.15 46.67
C LEU A 1093 16.62 20.84 47.19
N ASP A 1094 16.53 20.26 48.38
CA ASP A 1094 15.24 19.89 48.97
C ASP A 1094 14.44 21.16 49.33
N GLY A 1095 13.47 21.52 48.49
CA GLY A 1095 12.57 22.66 48.70
C GLY A 1095 13.02 24.00 48.14
N GLU A 1096 14.17 24.09 47.47
CA GLU A 1096 14.65 25.30 46.78
C GLU A 1096 15.63 24.99 45.64
N THR A 1097 15.98 25.97 44.81
CA THR A 1097 17.04 25.78 43.80
C THR A 1097 18.40 26.24 44.30
N GLY A 1098 19.47 25.66 43.77
CA GLY A 1098 20.84 26.14 44.02
C GLY A 1098 21.08 27.60 43.66
N LEU A 1099 20.35 28.11 42.66
CA LEU A 1099 20.39 29.53 42.30
C LEU A 1099 19.77 30.41 43.39
N ASP A 1100 18.69 29.95 44.04
CA ASP A 1100 18.08 30.65 45.18
C ASP A 1100 19.03 30.67 46.38
N ALA A 1101 19.72 29.55 46.66
CA ALA A 1101 20.73 29.47 47.71
C ALA A 1101 21.93 30.42 47.43
N ILE A 1102 22.42 30.46 46.19
CA ILE A 1102 23.49 31.40 45.78
C ILE A 1102 23.02 32.86 45.91
N ALA A 1103 21.78 33.17 45.51
CA ALA A 1103 21.23 34.51 45.64
C ALA A 1103 21.14 34.96 47.11
N LYS A 1104 20.69 34.07 48.02
CA LYS A 1104 20.68 34.32 49.47
C LYS A 1104 22.09 34.56 50.02
N LEU A 1105 23.08 33.75 49.61
CA LEU A 1105 24.47 33.94 50.03
C LEU A 1105 25.09 35.24 49.53
N ARG A 1106 24.79 35.64 48.28
CA ARG A 1106 25.21 36.93 47.71
C ARG A 1106 24.56 38.12 48.43
N ALA A 1107 23.33 37.97 48.93
CA ALA A 1107 22.70 38.99 49.76
C ALA A 1107 23.43 39.21 51.10
N ILE A 1108 24.05 38.15 51.67
CA ILE A 1108 24.77 38.20 52.94
C ILE A 1108 26.24 38.65 52.75
N HIS A 1109 26.92 38.16 51.72
CA HIS A 1109 28.37 38.30 51.54
C HIS A 1109 28.81 39.20 50.36
N GLY A 1110 27.86 39.76 49.62
CA GLY A 1110 28.07 40.65 48.47
C GLY A 1110 27.82 39.96 47.12
N GLN A 1111 27.34 40.74 46.15
CA GLN A 1111 26.98 40.27 44.80
C GLN A 1111 28.16 39.65 44.04
N ASP A 1112 29.38 40.12 44.29
CA ASP A 1112 30.61 39.65 43.64
C ASP A 1112 31.12 38.31 44.19
N MET A 1113 30.37 37.64 45.07
CA MET A 1113 30.78 36.32 45.60
C MET A 1113 30.83 35.28 44.46
N PRO A 1114 31.99 34.65 44.23
CA PRO A 1114 32.18 33.58 43.26
C PRO A 1114 31.27 32.39 43.57
N ALA A 1115 30.53 31.94 42.56
CA ALA A 1115 29.71 30.75 42.67
C ALA A 1115 29.81 29.91 41.40
N VAL A 1116 29.64 28.61 41.53
CA VAL A 1116 29.54 27.66 40.43
C VAL A 1116 28.33 26.78 40.70
N LEU A 1117 27.42 26.73 39.74
CA LEU A 1117 26.27 25.83 39.80
C LEU A 1117 26.68 24.45 39.29
N VAL A 1118 26.42 23.42 40.07
CA VAL A 1118 26.57 22.02 39.68
C VAL A 1118 25.17 21.47 39.39
N THR A 1119 24.95 20.76 38.28
CA THR A 1119 23.60 20.25 37.98
C THR A 1119 23.59 19.00 37.10
N ALA A 1120 22.64 18.09 37.30
CA ALA A 1120 22.33 17.02 36.37
C ALA A 1120 21.43 17.48 35.20
N ASP A 1121 20.76 18.63 35.33
CA ASP A 1121 19.89 19.16 34.29
C ASP A 1121 20.68 19.91 33.21
N ARG A 1122 20.48 19.49 31.95
CA ARG A 1122 21.17 20.03 30.77
C ARG A 1122 20.33 21.04 30.00
N SER A 1123 19.13 21.37 30.49
CA SER A 1123 18.18 22.28 29.84
C SER A 1123 18.78 23.66 29.55
N SER A 1124 18.35 24.26 28.44
CA SER A 1124 18.74 25.63 28.06
C SER A 1124 18.20 26.67 29.06
N GLU A 1125 17.07 26.39 29.69
CA GLU A 1125 16.42 27.24 30.69
C GLU A 1125 17.26 27.43 31.96
N VAL A 1126 17.85 26.35 32.49
CA VAL A 1126 18.75 26.41 33.65
C VAL A 1126 20.01 27.21 33.33
N ARG A 1127 20.61 27.01 32.15
CA ARG A 1127 21.79 27.79 31.72
C ARG A 1127 21.46 29.27 31.52
N ALA A 1128 20.31 29.59 30.93
CA ALA A 1128 19.87 30.97 30.76
C ALA A 1128 19.62 31.65 32.12
N SER A 1129 19.04 30.92 33.07
CA SER A 1129 18.78 31.43 34.43
C SER A 1129 20.05 31.63 35.24
N ALA A 1130 21.01 30.69 35.16
CA ALA A 1130 22.32 30.85 35.77
C ALA A 1130 23.14 31.99 35.12
N GLY A 1131 23.07 32.14 33.80
CA GLY A 1131 23.72 33.23 33.07
C GLY A 1131 23.20 34.62 33.44
N ARG A 1132 21.90 34.76 33.73
CA ARG A 1132 21.32 36.01 34.25
C ARG A 1132 21.91 36.43 35.60
N LEU A 1133 22.41 35.48 36.38
CA LEU A 1133 23.06 35.70 37.66
C LEU A 1133 24.59 35.66 37.56
N ASP A 1134 25.20 35.61 36.36
CA ASP A 1134 26.65 35.44 36.18
C ASP A 1134 27.22 34.25 36.97
N VAL A 1135 26.47 33.13 37.01
CA VAL A 1135 26.89 31.89 37.66
C VAL A 1135 27.28 30.87 36.58
N PRO A 1136 28.56 30.47 36.47
CA PRO A 1136 28.98 29.40 35.59
C PRO A 1136 28.41 28.05 36.02
N VAL A 1137 28.03 27.23 35.03
CA VAL A 1137 27.40 25.93 35.24
C VAL A 1137 28.36 24.79 34.89
N ILE A 1138 28.43 23.77 35.75
CA ILE A 1138 29.12 22.49 35.52
C ILE A 1138 28.10 21.36 35.61
N ASN A 1139 28.12 20.46 34.63
CA ASN A 1139 27.19 19.34 34.61
C ASN A 1139 27.71 18.16 35.46
N LYS A 1140 26.79 17.46 36.14
CA LYS A 1140 27.04 16.16 36.76
C LYS A 1140 27.10 15.07 35.67
N PRO A 1141 27.95 14.04 35.83
CA PRO A 1141 28.93 13.91 36.91
C PRO A 1141 30.09 14.91 36.74
N LEU A 1142 30.70 15.35 37.85
CA LEU A 1142 31.75 16.39 37.95
C LEU A 1142 33.16 15.91 37.57
N LYS A 1143 33.75 16.41 36.49
CA LYS A 1143 35.13 16.02 36.09
C LYS A 1143 36.14 16.85 36.89
N PRO A 1144 37.06 16.24 37.67
CA PRO A 1144 37.98 16.97 38.54
C PRO A 1144 38.78 18.07 37.84
N ALA A 1145 39.27 17.81 36.62
CA ALA A 1145 40.01 18.80 35.83
C ALA A 1145 39.16 20.02 35.43
N VAL A 1146 37.89 19.79 35.09
CA VAL A 1146 36.94 20.86 34.72
C VAL A 1146 36.58 21.69 35.95
N LEU A 1147 36.30 21.04 37.08
CA LEU A 1147 36.06 21.71 38.35
C LEU A 1147 37.26 22.56 38.76
N ARG A 1148 38.47 21.98 38.74
CA ARG A 1148 39.73 22.68 39.04
C ARG A 1148 39.94 23.90 38.15
N SER A 1149 39.74 23.76 36.84
CA SER A 1149 39.87 24.86 35.87
C SER A 1149 38.82 25.95 36.09
N MET A 1150 37.59 25.59 36.43
CA MET A 1150 36.52 26.55 36.69
C MET A 1150 36.77 27.31 38.00
N MET A 1151 37.14 26.62 39.07
CA MET A 1151 37.51 27.26 40.33
C MET A 1151 38.67 28.24 40.16
N ALA A 1152 39.70 27.87 39.37
CA ALA A 1152 40.81 28.76 39.05
C ALA A 1152 40.40 29.98 38.22
N ARG A 1153 39.33 29.88 37.42
CA ARG A 1153 38.81 30.97 36.57
C ARG A 1153 37.94 31.96 37.35
N VAL A 1154 37.12 31.45 38.27
CA VAL A 1154 36.07 32.23 38.98
C VAL A 1154 36.61 32.84 40.28
N ARG A 1155 37.78 32.41 40.77
CA ARG A 1155 38.43 32.98 41.97
C ARG A 1155 38.70 34.50 41.79
N PRO A 1156 38.44 35.36 42.79
CA PRO A 1156 38.88 36.75 42.82
C PRO A 1156 40.39 36.80 43.15
N LEU A 1157 41.15 37.68 42.49
CA LEU A 1157 42.53 37.97 42.86
C LEU A 1157 42.57 38.38 44.34
N ALA A 1158 43.27 37.62 45.19
CA ALA A 1158 43.64 38.13 46.50
C ALA A 1158 44.57 39.32 46.28
N SER A 1159 44.22 40.49 46.82
CA SER A 1159 45.16 41.61 46.93
C SER A 1159 46.37 41.11 47.72
N ALA A 1160 47.54 41.12 47.08
CA ALA A 1160 48.79 40.98 47.81
C ALA A 1160 48.84 42.11 48.86
N ALA A 1161 48.82 41.74 50.12
CA ALA A 1161 49.30 42.60 51.19
C ALA A 1161 50.77 42.21 51.43
N GLU A 1162 51.65 42.90 50.71
CA GLU A 1162 52.76 43.67 51.29
C GLU A 1162 52.92 44.94 50.46
#